data_AF-A0AAW7D618-F1
#
_entry.id   AF-A0AAW7D618-F1
#
_cell.length_a   1.000
_cell.length_b   1.000
_cell.length_c   1.000
_cell.angle_alpha   90.00
_cell.angle_beta   90.00
_cell.angle_gamma   90.00
#
_symmetry.space_group_name_H-M   'P 1'
#
loop_
_entity.id
_entity.type
_entity.pdbx_description
1 polymer ?
#
loop_
_entity_poly.entity_id
_entity_poly.type
_entity_poly.pdbx_seq_one_letter_code
_entity_poly.pdbx_strand_id
1 'polypeptide(L)'
;MSKKLLYFKLLSLFLLSSGNVNAQEYCAFDEINEVFLKKNPQIKQIADLSNRRIAEEMKSGKFLNRNTNQIYEIPIVIHLFVDNSPLGSQTNPSDEQIKKWIDYTNGLYANTYYQNNASVNYPFRLVLAQRTEDNKPTNGIIRLNYSNDTKYTTHGVNNETNNGYDAQDLIKTSFWDPNSYYNVYVFNKFDSGNSGLNGYARMPESAGTIYDYTVMRSGVVRENMATFGHEVGHALGLYHVFGNSSNTNCTETASSDPYTTGDFIADTAPTINGNYYFSKYLTNSPTSSIINHCTNQPFDDIVSNVLNYGAGGPNGRSILTQGQTDRSIAKFLEFRSSFLTSLALTPADGTSNIPVEACEVTGGSGHIRFDQLEFNTISKKGIIYNLHNDFTKSNNINSAYVTEVTEGQNYQLNITTSTNPNRRKVYIYIDYNGDGIFDADEVVLSNHELLGNITNLSTTITIPTTTKKNTPLRMRVVGDLSNIYNGYQHITYGACDSRVAGQVEDFTIIVKEATSTVWNGTSWSMGEPTLTKEAIVRGDLVIDQSNRITTNKFTLESGSVTINNYGAIIAPIIENKLSADKFVVTGNNSGLLQWGNNISASGEFTIIQESSPMIFNDAALWSSPVKNQNLREFSPNTLLKRFYKYNETTNKFASLFIEDPLYPNGNLENPASYNFEAGKGYHIRVGSDFPTTKPGKKHIGKFVGELNTGLFSIPVTKNNLGYNLIGNPYPAPIYANRILNTNSDISALYFWTQESPLTTNGYASNNYSSYTRAGGVQAAAGGKIPNGNIAIGQGFFVEMVNNPRNILLHNSFTGWDDKVIFHKNEEDTKRVRLDLFEGAQAKNQILVTYMQDATNGFDHQIDAKLNKMFNGSTLFSIIEGTPEKYVIQGRAPFTTEDTVQLGFEAKESAPYTIKLNSTENFEDQAIYLRDKELHQVVDLTKDHYTFDAQQGIYNDRFEIIYQNKTLSTSDLSKQDVVVYNTNNTLVLTSQKEITFVEVYDITGRKVIAKQSSNNRLVLSELKKNNQVLLIKVTTSDSKTTTLKTIF
;
A
#
# COMPACT_ATOMS: atom_id res chain seq x y z
N MET A 1 -43.70 30.39 69.13
CA MET A 1 -44.46 29.18 68.77
C MET A 1 -43.55 28.16 68.09
N SER A 2 -43.44 26.98 68.71
CA SER A 2 -43.23 25.65 68.12
C SER A 2 -42.15 25.44 67.04
N LYS A 3 -40.92 25.20 67.49
CA LYS A 3 -40.11 24.06 67.04
C LYS A 3 -40.48 22.87 67.92
N LYS A 4 -40.53 21.65 67.36
CA LYS A 4 -39.93 20.40 67.89
C LYS A 4 -40.75 19.16 67.55
N LEU A 5 -39.98 18.11 67.20
CA LEU A 5 -40.21 16.70 67.51
C LEU A 5 -41.36 16.01 66.78
N LEU A 6 -41.29 14.74 66.40
CA LEU A 6 -40.27 13.69 66.27
C LEU A 6 -41.16 12.46 66.03
N TYR A 7 -40.74 11.52 65.20
CA TYR A 7 -40.32 10.16 65.61
C TYR A 7 -41.26 9.41 66.59
N PHE A 8 -41.40 8.11 66.33
CA PHE A 8 -42.14 7.09 67.08
C PHE A 8 -43.57 6.83 66.61
N LYS A 9 -43.74 6.18 65.46
CA LYS A 9 -44.73 5.08 65.30
C LYS A 9 -44.64 4.21 64.04
N LEU A 10 -43.49 4.18 63.35
CA LEU A 10 -43.23 3.21 62.28
C LEU A 10 -41.83 2.59 62.41
N LEU A 11 -41.34 2.47 63.65
CA LEU A 11 -40.12 1.74 64.02
C LEU A 11 -40.50 0.51 64.85
N SER A 12 -41.23 -0.44 64.24
CA SER A 12 -41.41 -1.79 64.79
C SER A 12 -41.85 -2.86 63.78
N LEU A 13 -41.91 -2.55 62.47
CA LEU A 13 -41.95 -3.54 61.40
C LEU A 13 -40.79 -3.32 60.42
N PHE A 14 -39.57 -3.25 60.96
CA PHE A 14 -38.33 -3.32 60.19
C PHE A 14 -37.43 -4.39 60.83
N LEU A 15 -37.96 -5.61 60.92
CA LEU A 15 -37.23 -6.83 61.26
C LEU A 15 -37.97 -7.98 60.58
N LEU A 16 -37.70 -8.11 59.27
CA LEU A 16 -37.76 -9.32 58.44
C LEU A 16 -37.50 -8.85 57.00
N SER A 17 -36.35 -8.19 56.79
CA SER A 17 -35.67 -8.34 55.52
C SER A 17 -35.32 -9.82 55.43
N SER A 18 -36.10 -10.58 54.68
CA SER A 18 -35.64 -11.84 54.12
C SER A 18 -34.34 -11.53 53.40
N GLY A 19 -33.22 -11.84 54.06
CA GLY A 19 -31.96 -11.98 53.38
C GLY A 19 -32.23 -12.96 52.25
N ASN A 20 -32.03 -12.51 51.01
CA ASN A 20 -31.82 -13.44 49.92
C ASN A 20 -30.56 -14.22 50.30
N VAL A 21 -30.75 -15.37 50.92
CA VAL A 21 -29.73 -16.42 51.00
C VAL A 21 -29.41 -16.72 49.55
N ASN A 22 -28.27 -16.22 49.06
CA ASN A 22 -27.74 -16.62 47.76
C ASN A 22 -27.62 -18.15 47.82
N ALA A 23 -28.42 -18.84 46.99
CA ALA A 23 -28.30 -20.27 46.84
C ALA A 23 -26.85 -20.61 46.44
N GLN A 24 -26.30 -21.64 47.05
CA GLN A 24 -24.92 -22.08 46.81
C GLN A 24 -24.73 -22.37 45.31
N GLU A 25 -23.82 -21.65 44.66
CA GLU A 25 -23.54 -21.84 43.23
C GLU A 25 -22.77 -23.13 43.03
N TYR A 26 -23.27 -23.98 42.13
CA TYR A 26 -22.73 -25.29 41.81
C TYR A 26 -22.60 -25.46 40.29
N CYS A 27 -21.43 -25.94 39.86
CA CYS A 27 -21.15 -26.42 38.50
C CYS A 27 -21.03 -27.95 38.53
N ALA A 28 -21.59 -28.63 37.53
CA ALA A 28 -21.51 -30.09 37.42
C ALA A 28 -20.37 -30.58 36.51
N PHE A 29 -19.43 -29.70 36.15
CA PHE A 29 -18.37 -29.97 35.19
C PHE A 29 -17.59 -31.26 35.51
N ASP A 30 -17.03 -31.41 36.71
CA ASP A 30 -16.11 -32.51 37.02
C ASP A 30 -16.77 -33.89 36.83
N GLU A 31 -17.98 -34.07 37.39
CA GLU A 31 -18.74 -35.33 37.28
C GLU A 31 -19.19 -35.61 35.84
N ILE A 32 -19.75 -34.61 35.17
CA ILE A 32 -20.24 -34.74 33.78
C ILE A 32 -19.09 -34.98 32.80
N ASN A 33 -17.93 -34.37 33.04
CA ASN A 33 -16.73 -34.56 32.23
C ASN A 33 -16.13 -35.95 32.46
N GLU A 34 -16.01 -36.41 33.71
CA GLU A 34 -15.50 -37.75 34.02
C GLU A 34 -16.36 -38.85 33.38
N VAL A 35 -17.70 -38.77 33.55
CA VAL A 35 -18.64 -39.71 32.93
C VAL A 35 -18.53 -39.69 31.41
N PHE A 36 -18.36 -38.51 30.82
CA PHE A 36 -18.21 -38.37 29.37
C PHE A 36 -16.90 -38.95 28.85
N LEU A 37 -15.76 -38.68 29.49
CA LEU A 37 -14.47 -39.23 29.10
C LEU A 37 -14.43 -40.76 29.27
N LYS A 38 -15.13 -41.31 30.28
CA LYS A 38 -15.34 -42.76 30.42
C LYS A 38 -16.12 -43.36 29.25
N LYS A 39 -17.17 -42.66 28.78
CA LYS A 39 -17.97 -43.08 27.61
C LYS A 39 -17.26 -42.85 26.28
N ASN A 40 -16.28 -41.94 26.23
CA ASN A 40 -15.56 -41.54 25.03
C ASN A 40 -14.03 -41.69 25.22
N PRO A 41 -13.52 -42.94 25.27
CA PRO A 41 -12.10 -43.20 25.57
C PRO A 41 -11.14 -42.57 24.56
N GLN A 42 -11.58 -42.33 23.33
CA GLN A 42 -10.79 -41.66 22.29
C GLN A 42 -10.55 -40.17 22.64
N ILE A 43 -11.59 -39.46 23.09
CA ILE A 43 -11.47 -38.06 23.52
C ILE A 43 -10.62 -37.97 24.79
N LYS A 44 -10.75 -38.93 25.70
CA LYS A 44 -9.87 -39.03 26.87
C LYS A 44 -8.39 -39.16 26.47
N GLN A 45 -8.07 -40.00 25.50
CA GLN A 45 -6.70 -40.16 25.02
C GLN A 45 -6.14 -38.86 24.42
N ILE A 46 -6.96 -38.11 23.67
CA ILE A 46 -6.60 -36.80 23.12
C ILE A 46 -6.34 -35.79 24.24
N ALA A 47 -7.19 -35.74 25.27
CA ALA A 47 -7.02 -34.87 26.43
C ALA A 47 -5.72 -35.19 27.19
N ASP A 48 -5.43 -36.46 27.44
CA ASP A 48 -4.20 -36.88 28.15
C ASP A 48 -2.92 -36.54 27.35
N LEU A 49 -2.98 -36.62 26.01
CA LEU A 49 -1.85 -36.24 25.14
C LEU A 49 -1.66 -34.73 25.08
N SER A 50 -2.74 -33.98 24.87
CA SER A 50 -2.71 -32.51 24.82
C SER A 50 -2.27 -31.91 26.15
N ASN A 51 -2.78 -32.43 27.28
CA ASN A 51 -2.37 -31.97 28.62
C ASN A 51 -0.87 -32.15 28.85
N ARG A 52 -0.29 -33.28 28.43
CA ARG A 52 1.16 -33.50 28.52
C ARG A 52 1.94 -32.56 27.61
N ARG A 53 1.51 -32.38 26.36
CA ARG A 53 2.16 -31.48 25.41
C ARG A 53 2.18 -30.03 25.92
N ILE A 54 1.03 -29.54 26.38
CA ILE A 54 0.90 -28.17 26.91
C ILE A 54 1.67 -28.00 28.22
N ALA A 55 1.73 -29.02 29.08
CA ALA A 55 2.56 -28.97 30.28
C ALA A 55 4.04 -28.70 29.95
N GLU A 56 4.58 -29.34 28.91
CA GLU A 56 5.95 -29.10 28.45
C GLU A 56 6.15 -27.70 27.83
N GLU A 57 5.15 -27.17 27.12
CA GLU A 57 5.16 -25.79 26.61
C GLU A 57 5.16 -24.76 27.75
N MET A 58 4.31 -24.97 28.76
CA MET A 58 4.22 -24.10 29.94
C MET A 58 5.51 -24.14 30.77
N LYS A 59 6.12 -25.31 30.96
CA LYS A 59 7.43 -25.46 31.64
C LYS A 59 8.57 -24.77 30.90
N SER A 60 8.57 -24.84 29.58
CA SER A 60 9.64 -24.29 28.74
C SER A 60 9.47 -22.79 28.42
N GLY A 61 8.27 -22.24 28.62
CA GLY A 61 7.90 -20.88 28.23
C GLY A 61 7.84 -20.65 26.71
N LYS A 62 7.92 -21.73 25.91
CA LYS A 62 7.93 -21.69 24.44
C LYS A 62 6.58 -22.12 23.89
N PHE A 63 5.68 -21.15 23.70
CA PHE A 63 4.35 -21.37 23.14
C PHE A 63 4.38 -21.29 21.61
N LEU A 64 3.93 -22.34 20.92
CA LEU A 64 3.80 -22.35 19.46
C LEU A 64 2.64 -21.44 19.01
N ASN A 65 2.84 -20.65 17.95
CA ASN A 65 1.80 -19.85 17.28
C ASN A 65 1.08 -18.79 18.15
N ARG A 66 1.65 -18.37 19.28
CA ARG A 66 1.08 -17.32 20.13
C ARG A 66 1.43 -15.91 19.62
N ASN A 67 0.41 -15.09 19.38
CA ASN A 67 0.56 -13.64 19.20
C ASN A 67 0.23 -12.92 20.52
N THR A 68 1.19 -12.15 21.06
CA THR A 68 1.11 -11.57 22.42
C THR A 68 0.08 -10.44 22.58
N ASN A 69 -0.45 -9.88 21.48
CA ASN A 69 -1.42 -8.78 21.49
C ASN A 69 -2.77 -9.13 20.85
N GLN A 70 -3.01 -10.40 20.51
CA GLN A 70 -4.24 -10.83 19.85
C GLN A 70 -5.37 -11.04 20.85
N ILE A 71 -6.55 -10.46 20.58
CA ILE A 71 -7.81 -10.83 21.23
C ILE A 71 -8.46 -11.94 20.37
N TYR A 72 -8.76 -13.08 20.99
CA TYR A 72 -9.41 -14.22 20.37
C TYR A 72 -10.92 -14.06 20.49
N GLU A 73 -11.56 -13.67 19.39
CA GLU A 73 -13.02 -13.52 19.34
C GLU A 73 -13.69 -14.87 19.10
N ILE A 74 -14.59 -15.26 20.00
CA ILE A 74 -15.30 -16.54 19.94
C ILE A 74 -16.73 -16.25 19.44
N PRO A 75 -17.09 -16.75 18.24
CA PRO A 75 -18.46 -16.68 17.74
C PRO A 75 -19.38 -17.55 18.57
N ILE A 76 -20.32 -16.95 19.30
CA ILE A 76 -21.29 -17.69 20.11
C ILE A 76 -22.69 -17.63 19.52
N VAL A 77 -23.44 -18.71 19.73
CA VAL A 77 -24.86 -18.82 19.38
C VAL A 77 -25.60 -19.30 20.62
N ILE A 78 -26.65 -18.57 21.01
CA ILE A 78 -27.47 -18.88 22.18
C ILE A 78 -28.71 -19.63 21.73
N HIS A 79 -28.86 -20.88 22.19
CA HIS A 79 -30.04 -21.71 21.99
C HIS A 79 -30.89 -21.69 23.26
N LEU A 80 -31.92 -20.86 23.29
CA LEU A 80 -32.78 -20.64 24.45
C LEU A 80 -34.07 -21.46 24.34
N PHE A 81 -34.25 -22.40 25.26
CA PHE A 81 -35.45 -23.25 25.35
C PHE A 81 -36.46 -22.63 26.32
N VAL A 82 -37.51 -22.03 25.77
CA VAL A 82 -38.46 -21.21 26.55
C VAL A 82 -39.69 -22.01 26.98
N ASP A 83 -40.17 -21.74 28.19
CA ASP A 83 -41.47 -22.21 28.69
C ASP A 83 -42.59 -21.19 28.39
N ASN A 84 -43.73 -21.30 29.06
CA ASN A 84 -44.87 -20.41 28.87
C ASN A 84 -44.72 -19.03 29.53
N SER A 85 -43.54 -18.70 30.06
CA SER A 85 -43.30 -17.42 30.73
C SER A 85 -43.13 -16.25 29.74
N PRO A 86 -43.56 -15.03 30.12
CA PRO A 86 -43.49 -13.86 29.24
C PRO A 86 -42.03 -13.47 28.93
N LEU A 87 -41.80 -12.84 27.77
CA LEU A 87 -40.50 -12.30 27.39
C LEU A 87 -39.99 -11.30 28.44
N GLY A 88 -38.71 -11.45 28.82
CA GLY A 88 -38.07 -10.68 29.90
C GLY A 88 -38.12 -11.36 31.27
N SER A 89 -38.84 -12.49 31.40
CA SER A 89 -38.82 -13.32 32.61
C SER A 89 -37.53 -14.14 32.73
N GLN A 90 -37.31 -14.74 33.90
CA GLN A 90 -36.12 -15.54 34.18
C GLN A 90 -35.98 -16.79 33.28
N THR A 91 -37.08 -17.37 32.80
CA THR A 91 -37.08 -18.55 31.91
C THR A 91 -37.28 -18.19 30.43
N ASN A 92 -37.49 -16.91 30.13
CA ASN A 92 -37.57 -16.37 28.78
C ASN A 92 -36.91 -14.97 28.72
N PRO A 93 -35.60 -14.86 29.01
CA PRO A 93 -34.89 -13.57 29.07
C PRO A 93 -34.92 -12.85 27.72
N SER A 94 -34.97 -11.52 27.73
CA SER A 94 -34.90 -10.70 26.52
C SER A 94 -33.50 -10.73 25.88
N ASP A 95 -33.42 -10.37 24.60
CA ASP A 95 -32.14 -10.25 23.89
C ASP A 95 -31.19 -9.27 24.61
N GLU A 96 -31.75 -8.21 25.21
CA GLU A 96 -30.99 -7.23 25.99
C GLU A 96 -30.40 -7.85 27.26
N GLN A 97 -31.17 -8.66 28.00
CA GLN A 97 -30.66 -9.38 29.18
C GLN A 97 -29.53 -10.35 28.80
N ILE A 98 -29.65 -11.03 27.65
CA ILE A 98 -28.62 -11.93 27.11
C ILE A 98 -27.36 -11.15 26.74
N LYS A 99 -27.48 -10.02 26.04
CA LYS A 99 -26.34 -9.17 25.67
C LYS A 99 -25.60 -8.66 26.91
N LYS A 100 -26.31 -8.15 27.91
CA LYS A 100 -25.68 -7.68 29.15
C LYS A 100 -24.99 -8.79 29.95
N TRP A 101 -25.52 -10.01 29.87
CA TRP A 101 -24.89 -11.19 30.46
C TRP A 101 -23.58 -11.56 29.76
N ILE A 102 -23.53 -11.44 28.43
CA ILE A 102 -22.31 -11.60 27.62
C ILE A 102 -21.32 -10.46 27.88
N ASP A 103 -21.78 -9.21 27.90
CA ASP A 103 -20.95 -8.03 28.15
C ASP A 103 -20.29 -8.10 29.53
N TYR A 104 -21.03 -8.54 30.55
CA TYR A 104 -20.48 -8.79 31.88
C TYR A 104 -19.32 -9.78 31.83
N THR A 105 -19.47 -10.89 31.09
CA THR A 105 -18.41 -11.90 30.92
C THR A 105 -17.21 -11.34 30.15
N ASN A 106 -17.45 -10.57 29.09
CA ASN A 106 -16.38 -9.93 28.32
C ASN A 106 -15.60 -8.92 29.16
N GLY A 107 -16.25 -8.11 29.99
CA GLY A 107 -15.54 -7.18 30.85
C GLY A 107 -14.88 -7.84 32.08
N LEU A 108 -15.37 -9.02 32.50
CA LEU A 108 -14.64 -9.88 33.44
C LEU A 108 -13.31 -10.34 32.82
N TYR A 109 -13.32 -10.80 31.58
CA TYR A 109 -12.12 -11.23 30.85
C TYR A 109 -11.17 -10.07 30.51
N ALA A 110 -11.71 -8.93 30.07
CA ALA A 110 -10.93 -7.73 29.78
C ALA A 110 -10.46 -6.96 31.03
N ASN A 111 -10.79 -7.46 32.22
CA ASN A 111 -10.55 -6.82 33.51
C ASN A 111 -11.02 -5.34 33.59
N THR A 112 -12.19 -5.03 33.03
CA THR A 112 -12.71 -3.65 32.94
C THR A 112 -13.72 -3.29 34.02
N TYR A 113 -14.33 -4.27 34.70
CA TYR A 113 -15.39 -4.00 35.70
C TYR A 113 -14.89 -3.75 37.12
N TYR A 114 -13.72 -4.26 37.49
CA TYR A 114 -13.24 -4.25 38.87
C TYR A 114 -11.86 -3.59 38.93
N GLN A 115 -11.83 -2.27 39.05
CA GLN A 115 -10.58 -1.53 39.21
C GLN A 115 -9.92 -1.89 40.55
N ASN A 116 -8.64 -2.29 40.51
CA ASN A 116 -7.78 -2.69 41.64
C ASN A 116 -7.77 -4.18 42.06
N ASN A 117 -8.25 -5.11 41.24
CA ASN A 117 -8.02 -6.55 41.44
C ASN A 117 -6.68 -6.99 40.78
N ALA A 118 -6.08 -8.08 41.26
CA ALA A 118 -4.83 -8.64 40.71
C ALA A 118 -5.02 -9.41 39.38
N SER A 119 -6.20 -9.33 38.75
CA SER A 119 -6.52 -10.12 37.55
C SER A 119 -5.73 -9.65 36.33
N VAL A 120 -5.32 -10.59 35.49
CA VAL A 120 -4.76 -10.28 34.17
C VAL A 120 -5.85 -10.02 33.14
N ASN A 121 -5.48 -9.42 32.01
CA ASN A 121 -6.32 -9.37 30.82
C ASN A 121 -6.36 -10.76 30.19
N TYR A 122 -7.50 -11.43 30.26
CA TYR A 122 -7.77 -12.69 29.61
C TYR A 122 -8.20 -12.42 28.15
N PRO A 123 -7.41 -12.81 27.13
CA PRO A 123 -7.51 -12.28 25.78
C PRO A 123 -8.60 -12.98 24.95
N PHE A 124 -9.75 -13.28 25.54
CA PHE A 124 -10.89 -13.88 24.88
C PHE A 124 -12.09 -12.94 24.94
N ARG A 125 -12.83 -12.86 23.83
CA ARG A 125 -14.04 -12.06 23.75
C ARG A 125 -15.16 -12.87 23.10
N LEU A 126 -16.27 -13.02 23.80
CA LEU A 126 -17.47 -13.68 23.30
C LEU A 126 -18.27 -12.69 22.45
N VAL A 127 -18.60 -13.07 21.22
CA VAL A 127 -19.32 -12.20 20.29
C VAL A 127 -20.47 -12.99 19.68
N LEU A 128 -21.69 -12.47 19.77
CA LEU A 128 -22.85 -13.08 19.12
C LEU A 128 -22.63 -13.18 17.62
N ALA A 129 -22.92 -14.35 17.06
CA ALA A 129 -22.89 -14.56 15.63
C ALA A 129 -23.76 -13.53 14.89
N GLN A 130 -23.22 -12.97 13.81
CA GLN A 130 -23.90 -12.00 12.95
C GLN A 130 -24.41 -12.64 11.65
N ARG A 131 -24.01 -13.90 11.41
CA ARG A 131 -24.32 -14.68 10.23
C ARG A 131 -24.70 -16.12 10.61
N THR A 132 -25.80 -16.62 10.05
CA THR A 132 -26.21 -18.04 10.14
C THR A 132 -25.34 -18.93 9.25
N GLU A 133 -25.40 -20.25 9.42
CA GLU A 133 -24.75 -21.23 8.53
C GLU A 133 -25.15 -21.04 7.06
N ASP A 134 -26.36 -20.55 6.80
CA ASP A 134 -26.87 -20.25 5.45
C ASP A 134 -26.42 -18.89 4.88
N ASN A 135 -25.48 -18.19 5.53
CA ASN A 135 -25.09 -16.81 5.21
C ASN A 135 -26.22 -15.76 5.30
N LYS A 136 -27.23 -16.00 6.14
CA LYS A 136 -28.28 -15.00 6.43
C LYS A 136 -27.90 -14.17 7.66
N PRO A 137 -28.27 -12.88 7.73
CA PRO A 137 -28.13 -12.10 8.96
C PRO A 137 -28.79 -12.81 10.15
N THR A 138 -28.12 -12.79 11.30
CA THR A 138 -28.68 -13.26 12.58
C THR A 138 -28.24 -12.34 13.72
N ASN A 139 -28.98 -12.38 14.82
CA ASN A 139 -28.59 -11.77 16.09
C ASN A 139 -27.85 -12.77 17.02
N GLY A 140 -27.63 -14.01 16.56
CA GLY A 140 -26.97 -15.06 17.32
C GLY A 140 -27.81 -15.66 18.46
N ILE A 141 -29.11 -15.36 18.52
CA ILE A 141 -30.03 -15.83 19.57
C ILE A 141 -31.19 -16.58 18.93
N ILE A 142 -31.30 -17.86 19.26
CA ILE A 142 -32.34 -18.78 18.78
C ILE A 142 -33.28 -19.09 19.93
N ARG A 143 -34.59 -18.93 19.72
CA ARG A 143 -35.61 -19.24 20.73
C ARG A 143 -36.43 -20.45 20.29
N LEU A 144 -36.39 -21.50 21.09
CA LEU A 144 -37.07 -22.77 20.84
C LEU A 144 -38.24 -22.88 21.80
N ASN A 145 -39.45 -22.94 21.25
CA ASN A 145 -40.67 -22.91 22.03
C ASN A 145 -41.04 -24.31 22.56
N TYR A 146 -40.90 -24.51 23.87
CA TYR A 146 -41.28 -25.73 24.60
C TYR A 146 -42.44 -25.51 25.59
N SER A 147 -43.16 -24.39 25.48
CA SER A 147 -44.27 -24.01 26.38
C SER A 147 -45.40 -25.05 26.49
N ASN A 148 -45.60 -25.88 25.47
CA ASN A 148 -46.62 -26.93 25.45
C ASN A 148 -46.09 -28.31 25.86
N ASP A 149 -44.78 -28.43 26.14
CA ASP A 149 -44.16 -29.69 26.53
C ASP A 149 -44.21 -29.82 28.07
N THR A 150 -45.13 -30.63 28.57
CA THR A 150 -45.33 -30.83 30.01
C THR A 150 -44.11 -31.45 30.70
N LYS A 151 -43.32 -32.26 29.99
CA LYS A 151 -42.11 -32.88 30.54
C LYS A 151 -41.02 -31.83 30.77
N TYR A 152 -40.75 -30.99 29.77
CA TYR A 152 -39.75 -29.90 29.85
C TYR A 152 -40.20 -28.79 30.81
N THR A 153 -41.45 -28.34 30.73
CA THR A 153 -41.97 -27.27 31.59
C THR A 153 -42.03 -27.68 33.06
N THR A 154 -42.30 -28.96 33.37
CA THR A 154 -42.33 -29.46 34.75
C THR A 154 -40.92 -29.72 35.28
N HIS A 155 -40.13 -30.52 34.55
CA HIS A 155 -38.87 -31.09 35.06
C HIS A 155 -37.61 -30.53 34.41
N GLY A 156 -37.69 -29.90 33.23
CA GLY A 156 -36.51 -29.37 32.53
C GLY A 156 -35.59 -30.48 32.02
N VAL A 157 -34.31 -30.40 32.38
CA VAL A 157 -33.23 -31.30 31.92
C VAL A 157 -32.71 -32.20 33.05
N ASN A 158 -32.33 -33.43 32.73
CA ASN A 158 -31.82 -34.41 33.68
C ASN A 158 -30.54 -33.94 34.38
N ASN A 159 -30.49 -34.11 35.71
CA ASN A 159 -29.32 -33.93 36.56
C ASN A 159 -29.22 -35.05 37.61
N GLU A 160 -30.19 -35.15 38.52
CA GLU A 160 -30.21 -36.17 39.59
C GLU A 160 -31.33 -37.19 39.45
N THR A 161 -32.48 -36.74 38.93
CA THR A 161 -33.59 -37.64 38.59
C THR A 161 -33.57 -37.93 37.09
N ASN A 162 -34.35 -38.91 36.63
CA ASN A 162 -34.51 -39.22 35.19
C ASN A 162 -35.87 -38.72 34.68
N ASN A 163 -36.41 -37.67 35.30
CA ASN A 163 -37.76 -37.15 35.06
C ASN A 163 -37.78 -36.08 33.95
N GLY A 164 -36.67 -35.35 33.80
CA GLY A 164 -36.45 -34.36 32.74
C GLY A 164 -36.04 -34.98 31.39
N TYR A 165 -35.64 -34.12 30.46
CA TYR A 165 -35.03 -34.53 29.21
C TYR A 165 -33.53 -34.80 29.36
N ASP A 166 -33.01 -35.80 28.64
CA ASP A 166 -31.58 -35.85 28.41
C ASP A 166 -31.17 -34.61 27.60
N ALA A 167 -30.14 -33.89 28.06
CA ALA A 167 -29.69 -32.65 27.43
C ALA A 167 -29.34 -32.86 25.95
N GLN A 168 -28.78 -34.02 25.59
CA GLN A 168 -28.38 -34.35 24.23
C GLN A 168 -29.57 -34.45 23.28
N ASP A 169 -30.73 -34.90 23.77
CA ASP A 169 -31.91 -35.02 22.93
C ASP A 169 -32.52 -33.66 22.60
N LEU A 170 -32.41 -32.68 23.52
CA LEU A 170 -32.77 -31.30 23.23
C LEU A 170 -31.74 -30.60 22.33
N ILE A 171 -30.45 -30.80 22.57
CA ILE A 171 -29.36 -30.21 21.76
C ILE A 171 -29.50 -30.59 20.28
N LYS A 172 -29.85 -31.85 19.97
CA LYS A 172 -30.06 -32.30 18.59
C LYS A 172 -31.17 -31.55 17.83
N THR A 173 -32.05 -30.83 18.52
CA THR A 173 -33.16 -30.09 17.87
C THR A 173 -32.74 -28.74 17.32
N SER A 174 -31.61 -28.20 17.76
CA SER A 174 -31.09 -26.91 17.30
C SER A 174 -29.60 -26.85 17.56
N PHE A 175 -28.80 -26.95 16.51
CA PHE A 175 -27.36 -27.13 16.60
C PHE A 175 -26.70 -26.44 15.41
N TRP A 176 -25.71 -25.58 15.65
CA TRP A 176 -24.89 -24.95 14.60
C TRP A 176 -23.48 -25.53 14.60
N ASP A 177 -22.79 -25.48 13.46
CA ASP A 177 -21.48 -26.12 13.26
C ASP A 177 -20.47 -25.73 14.36
N PRO A 178 -20.02 -26.69 15.17
CA PRO A 178 -19.12 -26.46 16.29
C PRO A 178 -17.72 -26.01 15.86
N ASN A 179 -17.39 -26.10 14.56
CA ASN A 179 -16.13 -25.55 14.02
C ASN A 179 -16.21 -24.05 13.74
N SER A 180 -17.40 -23.48 13.63
CA SER A 180 -17.60 -22.06 13.34
C SER A 180 -18.37 -21.28 14.38
N TYR A 181 -19.06 -21.98 15.27
CA TYR A 181 -19.86 -21.41 16.33
C TYR A 181 -19.63 -22.20 17.61
N TYR A 182 -19.45 -21.49 18.71
CA TYR A 182 -19.52 -22.06 20.04
C TYR A 182 -20.97 -22.04 20.54
N ASN A 183 -21.58 -23.22 20.64
CA ASN A 183 -22.99 -23.37 20.96
C ASN A 183 -23.22 -23.23 22.48
N VAL A 184 -24.15 -22.36 22.88
CA VAL A 184 -24.53 -22.14 24.28
C VAL A 184 -26.01 -22.44 24.47
N TYR A 185 -26.32 -23.49 25.21
CA TYR A 185 -27.68 -23.94 25.46
C TYR A 185 -28.19 -23.39 26.78
N VAL A 186 -29.38 -22.79 26.77
CA VAL A 186 -30.00 -22.22 27.97
C VAL A 186 -31.32 -22.92 28.23
N PHE A 187 -31.38 -23.64 29.35
CA PHE A 187 -32.58 -24.38 29.80
C PHE A 187 -33.23 -23.72 31.01
N ASN A 188 -34.54 -23.90 31.19
CA ASN A 188 -35.31 -23.29 32.28
C ASN A 188 -34.89 -23.82 33.67
N LYS A 189 -34.67 -25.13 33.82
CA LYS A 189 -34.31 -25.80 35.07
C LYS A 189 -33.70 -27.19 34.84
N PHE A 190 -33.15 -27.75 35.90
CA PHE A 190 -32.72 -29.15 36.00
C PHE A 190 -33.63 -29.94 36.94
N ASP A 191 -33.73 -31.26 36.76
CA ASP A 191 -34.68 -32.11 37.47
C ASP A 191 -34.19 -32.57 38.86
N SER A 192 -34.06 -31.62 39.78
CA SER A 192 -33.78 -31.90 41.19
C SER A 192 -34.40 -30.86 42.14
N GLY A 193 -34.74 -31.31 43.35
CA GLY A 193 -35.19 -30.44 44.43
C GLY A 193 -34.03 -29.65 45.02
N ASN A 194 -34.02 -28.33 44.83
CA ASN A 194 -33.10 -27.37 45.47
C ASN A 194 -31.57 -27.51 45.25
N SER A 195 -31.05 -28.42 44.41
CA SER A 195 -29.61 -28.42 44.11
C SER A 195 -29.26 -27.32 43.09
N GLY A 196 -28.40 -26.39 43.51
CA GLY A 196 -28.06 -25.13 42.85
C GLY A 196 -27.24 -25.24 41.56
N LEU A 197 -27.47 -26.26 40.71
CA LEU A 197 -26.78 -26.40 39.42
C LEU A 197 -27.13 -25.23 38.50
N ASN A 198 -26.10 -24.52 38.07
CA ASN A 198 -26.23 -23.32 37.26
C ASN A 198 -25.68 -23.49 35.84
N GLY A 199 -24.80 -24.46 35.61
CA GLY A 199 -24.23 -24.75 34.29
C GLY A 199 -23.18 -25.86 34.31
N TYR A 200 -22.75 -26.24 33.11
CA TYR A 200 -21.57 -27.06 32.86
C TYR A 200 -21.08 -26.81 31.42
N ALA A 201 -19.79 -27.01 31.16
CA ALA A 201 -19.22 -26.96 29.81
C ALA A 201 -18.48 -28.24 29.44
N ARG A 202 -18.15 -28.36 28.15
CA ARG A 202 -17.36 -29.44 27.59
C ARG A 202 -15.94 -28.95 27.31
N MET A 203 -14.97 -29.79 27.60
CA MET A 203 -13.56 -29.46 27.38
C MET A 203 -13.23 -29.32 25.88
N PRO A 204 -12.20 -28.53 25.51
CA PRO A 204 -11.86 -28.26 24.11
C PRO A 204 -11.58 -29.51 23.27
N GLU A 205 -11.22 -30.64 23.86
CA GLU A 205 -10.95 -31.88 23.13
C GLU A 205 -12.18 -32.48 22.45
N SER A 206 -13.36 -31.96 22.78
CA SER A 206 -14.61 -32.28 22.08
C SER A 206 -14.91 -31.34 20.90
N ALA A 207 -14.05 -30.36 20.62
CA ALA A 207 -14.21 -29.39 19.55
C ALA A 207 -14.46 -30.04 18.19
N GLY A 208 -15.28 -29.38 17.37
CA GLY A 208 -15.69 -29.89 16.07
C GLY A 208 -16.68 -31.06 16.12
N THR A 209 -17.15 -31.46 17.31
CA THR A 209 -18.20 -32.50 17.48
C THR A 209 -19.48 -31.90 18.05
N ILE A 210 -20.57 -32.68 18.01
CA ILE A 210 -21.84 -32.30 18.65
C ILE A 210 -21.75 -32.15 20.17
N TYR A 211 -20.62 -32.54 20.76
CA TYR A 211 -20.35 -32.41 22.18
C TYR A 211 -19.65 -31.10 22.54
N ASP A 212 -19.29 -30.23 21.58
CA ASP A 212 -18.64 -28.95 21.87
C ASP A 212 -19.66 -27.85 22.18
N TYR A 213 -20.01 -27.71 23.46
CA TYR A 213 -20.99 -26.73 23.91
C TYR A 213 -20.88 -26.41 25.41
N THR A 214 -21.54 -25.30 25.81
CA THR A 214 -21.85 -24.99 27.21
C THR A 214 -23.36 -25.09 27.44
N VAL A 215 -23.76 -25.60 28.61
CA VAL A 215 -25.14 -25.57 29.09
C VAL A 215 -25.24 -24.63 30.28
N MET A 216 -26.25 -23.77 30.27
CA MET A 216 -26.55 -22.82 31.33
C MET A 216 -28.00 -22.95 31.78
N ARG A 217 -28.25 -22.71 33.06
CA ARG A 217 -29.60 -22.47 33.58
C ARG A 217 -30.03 -21.03 33.28
N SER A 218 -31.26 -20.84 32.84
CA SER A 218 -31.80 -19.51 32.54
C SER A 218 -31.74 -18.54 33.73
N GLY A 219 -31.80 -19.08 34.96
CA GLY A 219 -31.65 -18.35 36.21
C GLY A 219 -30.39 -17.50 36.31
N VAL A 220 -29.30 -17.88 35.64
CA VAL A 220 -28.02 -17.13 35.68
C VAL A 220 -27.82 -16.18 34.49
N VAL A 221 -28.79 -16.07 33.59
CA VAL A 221 -28.76 -15.11 32.47
C VAL A 221 -29.10 -13.70 32.98
N ARG A 222 -28.14 -13.09 33.68
CA ARG A 222 -28.26 -11.74 34.26
C ARG A 222 -26.88 -11.16 34.56
N GLU A 223 -26.83 -9.83 34.71
CA GLU A 223 -25.61 -9.10 35.11
C GLU A 223 -25.07 -9.57 36.48
N ASN A 224 -23.77 -9.40 36.71
CA ASN A 224 -23.07 -9.76 37.95
C ASN A 224 -23.01 -11.25 38.28
N MET A 225 -23.25 -12.12 37.29
CA MET A 225 -23.11 -13.58 37.42
C MET A 225 -21.87 -14.08 36.71
N ALA A 226 -20.84 -14.43 37.47
CA ALA A 226 -19.58 -14.98 36.95
C ALA A 226 -19.72 -16.40 36.38
N THR A 227 -20.87 -17.07 36.58
CA THR A 227 -21.12 -18.45 36.17
C THR A 227 -20.87 -18.68 34.68
N PHE A 228 -21.25 -17.76 33.79
CA PHE A 228 -21.00 -17.97 32.37
C PHE A 228 -19.52 -17.88 32.01
N GLY A 229 -18.80 -16.91 32.56
CA GLY A 229 -17.34 -16.81 32.42
C GLY A 229 -16.59 -18.00 33.03
N HIS A 230 -17.13 -18.60 34.10
CA HIS A 230 -16.65 -19.83 34.71
C HIS A 230 -16.80 -21.03 33.77
N GLU A 231 -18.01 -21.26 33.24
CA GLU A 231 -18.24 -22.38 32.30
C GLU A 231 -17.44 -22.23 31.00
N VAL A 232 -17.32 -21.01 30.47
CA VAL A 232 -16.48 -20.75 29.30
C VAL A 232 -14.99 -20.92 29.62
N GLY A 233 -14.57 -20.71 30.87
CA GLY A 233 -13.23 -21.05 31.35
C GLY A 233 -12.95 -22.55 31.19
N HIS A 234 -13.89 -23.41 31.59
CA HIS A 234 -13.80 -24.86 31.33
C HIS A 234 -13.79 -25.17 29.84
N ALA A 235 -14.65 -24.51 29.07
CA ALA A 235 -14.64 -24.64 27.61
C ALA A 235 -13.27 -24.35 27.02
N LEU A 236 -12.52 -23.39 27.56
CA LEU A 236 -11.18 -23.01 27.12
C LEU A 236 -10.05 -23.85 27.74
N GLY A 237 -10.38 -24.89 28.50
CA GLY A 237 -9.43 -25.90 28.98
C GLY A 237 -8.89 -25.66 30.40
N LEU A 238 -9.58 -24.83 31.18
CA LEU A 238 -9.29 -24.60 32.60
C LEU A 238 -10.03 -25.60 33.49
N TYR A 239 -9.39 -26.01 34.58
CA TYR A 239 -9.99 -26.84 35.61
C TYR A 239 -10.32 -25.98 36.84
N HIS A 240 -11.13 -26.51 37.75
CA HIS A 240 -11.35 -25.89 39.05
C HIS A 240 -10.03 -25.74 39.81
N VAL A 241 -9.74 -24.54 40.32
CA VAL A 241 -8.49 -24.25 41.06
C VAL A 241 -8.36 -25.06 42.37
N PHE A 242 -9.49 -25.52 42.91
CA PHE A 242 -9.52 -26.37 44.10
C PHE A 242 -9.42 -27.88 43.76
N GLY A 243 -9.42 -28.27 42.49
CA GLY A 243 -9.46 -29.67 42.07
C GLY A 243 -10.60 -30.44 42.74
N ASN A 244 -10.30 -31.59 43.36
CA ASN A 244 -11.29 -32.35 44.14
C ASN A 244 -11.38 -31.93 45.64
N SER A 245 -10.75 -30.82 46.03
CA SER A 245 -10.71 -30.36 47.43
C SER A 245 -12.06 -29.79 47.86
N SER A 246 -12.83 -30.54 48.66
CA SER A 246 -14.15 -30.11 49.16
C SER A 246 -14.13 -29.47 50.55
N ASN A 247 -13.03 -29.61 51.29
CA ASN A 247 -12.83 -29.09 52.65
C ASN A 247 -11.35 -28.70 52.87
N THR A 248 -10.81 -28.87 54.08
CA THR A 248 -9.38 -28.61 54.38
C THR A 248 -8.40 -29.62 53.77
N ASN A 249 -8.87 -30.64 53.04
CA ASN A 249 -8.03 -31.59 52.33
C ASN A 249 -7.59 -31.03 50.97
N CYS A 250 -6.27 -30.81 50.79
CA CYS A 250 -5.69 -30.22 49.58
C CYS A 250 -4.70 -31.16 48.86
N THR A 251 -4.79 -32.48 49.08
CA THR A 251 -3.80 -33.45 48.60
C THR A 251 -3.60 -33.48 47.08
N GLU A 252 -4.62 -33.10 46.31
CA GLU A 252 -4.55 -33.11 44.84
C GLU A 252 -4.14 -31.76 44.23
N THR A 253 -4.28 -30.66 44.98
CA THR A 253 -3.82 -29.33 44.56
C THR A 253 -2.39 -29.06 45.02
N ALA A 254 -1.94 -29.68 46.11
CA ALA A 254 -0.55 -29.61 46.58
C ALA A 254 0.33 -30.69 45.92
N SER A 255 1.05 -30.34 44.86
CA SER A 255 1.92 -31.26 44.10
C SER A 255 3.31 -30.69 43.84
N SER A 256 4.27 -31.59 43.56
CA SER A 256 5.65 -31.23 43.18
C SER A 256 5.80 -30.68 41.77
N ASP A 257 4.84 -30.94 40.86
CA ASP A 257 4.82 -30.37 39.50
C ASP A 257 3.42 -29.83 39.14
N PRO A 258 3.19 -28.51 39.30
CA PRO A 258 1.87 -27.91 39.13
C PRO A 258 1.36 -27.95 37.69
N TYR A 259 2.19 -28.29 36.69
CA TYR A 259 1.74 -28.39 35.29
C TYR A 259 1.17 -29.76 34.92
N THR A 260 1.22 -30.75 35.82
CA THR A 260 0.76 -32.13 35.54
C THR A 260 -0.26 -32.67 36.54
N THR A 261 -0.63 -31.85 37.52
CA THR A 261 -1.50 -32.19 38.66
C THR A 261 -2.27 -30.96 39.11
N GLY A 262 -3.29 -31.11 39.96
CA GLY A 262 -4.14 -29.99 40.37
C GLY A 262 -4.94 -29.45 39.18
N ASP A 263 -4.88 -28.15 38.95
CA ASP A 263 -5.53 -27.47 37.81
C ASP A 263 -4.61 -27.29 36.59
N PHE A 264 -3.40 -27.88 36.63
CA PHE A 264 -2.36 -27.81 35.60
C PHE A 264 -1.73 -26.42 35.41
N ILE A 265 -1.80 -25.54 36.42
CA ILE A 265 -1.32 -24.16 36.35
C ILE A 265 -0.45 -23.85 37.58
N ALA A 266 0.72 -23.23 37.34
CA ALA A 266 1.70 -22.99 38.41
C ALA A 266 1.45 -21.73 39.24
N ASP A 267 0.78 -20.73 38.67
CA ASP A 267 0.51 -19.46 39.33
C ASP A 267 -0.85 -19.41 40.04
N THR A 268 -1.52 -20.56 40.16
CA THR A 268 -2.72 -20.76 40.97
C THR A 268 -2.31 -21.51 42.24
N ALA A 269 -2.27 -20.79 43.37
CA ALA A 269 -1.89 -21.39 44.63
C ALA A 269 -2.88 -22.51 45.04
N PRO A 270 -2.41 -23.63 45.60
CA PRO A 270 -3.30 -24.69 46.11
C PRO A 270 -4.35 -24.11 47.06
N THR A 271 -5.63 -24.40 46.79
CA THR A 271 -6.75 -23.79 47.52
C THR A 271 -7.87 -24.79 47.78
N ILE A 272 -8.83 -24.36 48.61
CA ILE A 272 -10.04 -25.12 48.97
C ILE A 272 -11.24 -24.60 48.19
N ASN A 273 -12.31 -25.40 48.16
CA ASN A 273 -13.59 -24.97 47.58
C ASN A 273 -14.09 -23.65 48.19
N GLY A 274 -14.36 -22.65 47.36
CA GLY A 274 -14.73 -21.32 47.82
C GLY A 274 -16.11 -21.23 48.49
N ASN A 275 -17.05 -22.14 48.18
CA ASN A 275 -18.28 -22.25 48.97
C ASN A 275 -17.98 -22.72 50.40
N TYR A 276 -17.05 -23.66 50.56
CA TYR A 276 -16.61 -24.10 51.88
C TYR A 276 -15.85 -22.98 52.62
N TYR A 277 -14.96 -22.26 51.92
CA TYR A 277 -14.29 -21.07 52.45
C TYR A 277 -15.30 -20.05 52.99
N PHE A 278 -16.30 -19.67 52.19
CA PHE A 278 -17.35 -18.73 52.62
C PHE A 278 -18.15 -19.27 53.81
N SER A 279 -18.54 -20.55 53.79
CA SER A 279 -19.30 -21.16 54.88
C SER A 279 -18.55 -21.13 56.22
N LYS A 280 -17.21 -21.23 56.18
CA LYS A 280 -16.35 -21.30 57.36
C LYS A 280 -15.96 -19.93 57.89
N TYR A 281 -15.68 -18.98 57.01
CA TYR A 281 -15.11 -17.68 57.38
C TYR A 281 -16.09 -16.51 57.22
N LEU A 282 -17.27 -16.76 56.64
CA LEU A 282 -18.34 -15.78 56.40
C LEU A 282 -17.88 -14.56 55.57
N THR A 283 -16.84 -14.74 54.75
CA THR A 283 -16.27 -13.74 53.83
C THR A 283 -15.90 -14.41 52.52
N ASN A 284 -16.00 -13.67 51.41
CA ASN A 284 -15.51 -14.10 50.09
C ASN A 284 -14.11 -13.56 49.79
N SER A 285 -13.60 -12.65 50.63
CA SER A 285 -12.29 -12.01 50.44
C SER A 285 -11.26 -12.58 51.41
N PRO A 286 -10.01 -12.78 50.96
CA PRO A 286 -8.92 -13.18 51.83
C PRO A 286 -8.56 -12.05 52.81
N THR A 287 -8.10 -12.42 54.01
CA THR A 287 -7.51 -11.48 54.98
C THR A 287 -6.21 -12.06 55.53
N SER A 288 -5.29 -11.20 55.95
CA SER A 288 -4.00 -11.62 56.53
C SER A 288 -4.14 -12.49 57.81
N SER A 289 -5.34 -12.53 58.40
CA SER A 289 -5.67 -13.34 59.57
C SER A 289 -6.19 -14.76 59.25
N ILE A 290 -6.55 -15.06 58.01
CA ILE A 290 -7.08 -16.37 57.61
C ILE A 290 -5.98 -17.16 56.88
N ILE A 291 -5.52 -18.25 57.51
CA ILE A 291 -4.44 -19.08 56.97
C ILE A 291 -4.99 -20.15 56.01
N ASN A 292 -4.42 -20.19 54.82
CA ASN A 292 -4.60 -21.26 53.85
C ASN A 292 -3.87 -22.52 54.34
N HIS A 293 -4.64 -23.54 54.67
CA HIS A 293 -4.11 -24.81 55.19
C HIS A 293 -3.38 -25.62 54.10
N CYS A 294 -3.61 -25.31 52.82
CA CYS A 294 -2.93 -25.96 51.71
C CYS A 294 -1.49 -25.46 51.53
N THR A 295 -1.20 -24.20 51.87
CA THR A 295 0.11 -23.56 51.65
C THR A 295 0.81 -23.12 52.93
N ASN A 296 0.13 -23.17 54.08
CA ASN A 296 0.56 -22.58 55.35
C ASN A 296 0.89 -21.09 55.28
N GLN A 297 0.32 -20.36 54.32
CA GLN A 297 0.40 -18.91 54.17
C GLN A 297 -1.00 -18.30 54.34
N PRO A 298 -1.14 -16.98 54.56
CA PRO A 298 -2.44 -16.33 54.41
C PRO A 298 -3.07 -16.67 53.05
N PHE A 299 -4.40 -16.80 52.98
CA PHE A 299 -5.05 -16.91 51.67
C PHE A 299 -4.68 -15.69 50.82
N ASP A 300 -4.34 -15.94 49.56
CA ASP A 300 -4.21 -14.93 48.53
C ASP A 300 -5.55 -14.78 47.79
N ASP A 301 -5.55 -14.00 46.71
CA ASP A 301 -6.76 -13.72 45.96
C ASP A 301 -7.27 -14.92 45.12
N ILE A 302 -6.66 -16.12 45.23
CA ILE A 302 -7.09 -17.32 44.50
C ILE A 302 -8.50 -17.78 44.89
N VAL A 303 -8.97 -17.42 46.09
CA VAL A 303 -10.36 -17.68 46.53
C VAL A 303 -11.38 -16.91 45.68
N SER A 304 -10.95 -15.80 45.08
CA SER A 304 -11.72 -14.97 44.14
C SER A 304 -11.46 -15.34 42.68
N ASN A 305 -10.79 -16.45 42.40
CA ASN A 305 -10.56 -16.90 41.03
C ASN A 305 -11.89 -17.27 40.34
N VAL A 306 -12.02 -16.97 39.05
CA VAL A 306 -13.22 -17.27 38.27
C VAL A 306 -13.54 -18.76 38.27
N LEU A 307 -12.51 -19.63 38.33
CA LEU A 307 -12.63 -21.09 38.35
C LEU A 307 -12.75 -21.67 39.77
N ASN A 308 -13.03 -20.84 40.78
CA ASN A 308 -13.48 -21.29 42.09
C ASN A 308 -15.02 -21.22 42.21
N TYR A 309 -15.59 -21.68 43.32
CA TYR A 309 -16.98 -21.46 43.68
C TYR A 309 -17.14 -20.30 44.67
N GLY A 310 -18.30 -19.66 44.66
CA GLY A 310 -18.60 -18.52 45.50
C GLY A 310 -19.41 -17.48 44.74
N ALA A 311 -19.88 -16.44 45.44
CA ALA A 311 -20.71 -15.40 44.82
C ALA A 311 -19.99 -14.68 43.67
N GLY A 312 -20.73 -14.26 42.64
CA GLY A 312 -20.24 -13.32 41.63
C GLY A 312 -20.06 -11.89 42.17
N GLY A 313 -19.36 -11.03 41.42
CA GLY A 313 -19.17 -9.61 41.76
C GLY A 313 -17.72 -9.21 42.09
N PRO A 314 -17.47 -7.92 42.40
CA PRO A 314 -16.12 -7.39 42.67
C PRO A 314 -15.42 -8.05 43.85
N ASN A 315 -16.19 -8.45 44.86
CA ASN A 315 -15.72 -9.08 46.09
C ASN A 315 -15.89 -10.60 46.07
N GLY A 316 -16.17 -11.17 44.90
CA GLY A 316 -16.40 -12.60 44.66
C GLY A 316 -15.50 -13.11 43.55
N ARG A 317 -16.03 -13.94 42.63
CA ARG A 317 -15.27 -14.51 41.51
C ARG A 317 -14.95 -13.46 40.44
N SER A 318 -13.71 -12.99 40.41
CA SER A 318 -13.28 -11.87 39.56
C SER A 318 -11.85 -11.95 39.02
N ILE A 319 -11.10 -13.01 39.32
CA ILE A 319 -9.66 -13.09 39.01
C ILE A 319 -9.33 -14.24 38.07
N LEU A 320 -8.51 -13.95 37.07
CA LEU A 320 -7.80 -14.92 36.23
C LEU A 320 -6.30 -14.64 36.27
N THR A 321 -5.49 -15.70 36.14
CA THR A 321 -4.02 -15.63 36.20
C THR A 321 -3.37 -15.66 34.82
N GLN A 322 -2.05 -15.37 34.76
CA GLN A 322 -1.30 -15.43 33.51
C GLN A 322 -1.15 -16.87 33.04
N GLY A 323 -0.93 -17.82 33.94
CA GLY A 323 -0.87 -19.25 33.63
C GLY A 323 -2.20 -19.79 33.09
N GLN A 324 -3.33 -19.35 33.63
CA GLN A 324 -4.67 -19.64 33.09
C GLN A 324 -4.82 -19.09 31.66
N THR A 325 -4.35 -17.86 31.41
CA THR A 325 -4.35 -17.26 30.08
C THR A 325 -3.54 -18.08 29.09
N ASP A 326 -2.31 -18.43 29.45
CA ASP A 326 -1.37 -19.12 28.58
C ASP A 326 -1.88 -20.52 28.20
N ARG A 327 -2.39 -21.26 29.18
CA ARG A 327 -3.01 -22.57 28.97
C ARG A 327 -4.20 -22.50 28.03
N SER A 328 -5.07 -21.51 28.24
CA SER A 328 -6.31 -21.36 27.47
C SER A 328 -6.04 -21.00 26.02
N ILE A 329 -5.04 -20.14 25.74
CA ILE A 329 -4.58 -19.86 24.38
C ILE A 329 -4.04 -21.13 23.73
N ALA A 330 -3.21 -21.91 24.43
CA ALA A 330 -2.64 -23.14 23.87
C ALA A 330 -3.73 -24.17 23.53
N LYS A 331 -4.72 -24.37 24.41
CA LYS A 331 -5.89 -25.23 24.18
C LYS A 331 -6.77 -24.71 23.05
N PHE A 332 -7.03 -23.40 23.02
CA PHE A 332 -7.82 -22.77 21.98
C PHE A 332 -7.17 -22.93 20.60
N LEU A 333 -5.87 -22.66 20.47
CA LEU A 333 -5.17 -22.79 19.19
C LEU A 333 -5.08 -24.25 18.71
N GLU A 334 -4.97 -25.21 19.65
CA GLU A 334 -4.94 -26.63 19.31
C GLU A 334 -6.30 -27.15 18.81
N PHE A 335 -7.41 -26.75 19.46
CA PHE A 335 -8.71 -27.39 19.22
C PHE A 335 -9.76 -26.49 18.56
N ARG A 336 -9.68 -25.17 18.72
CA ARG A 336 -10.70 -24.20 18.26
C ARG A 336 -10.13 -23.07 17.42
N SER A 337 -8.96 -23.26 16.82
CA SER A 337 -8.36 -22.28 15.90
C SER A 337 -9.23 -21.99 14.68
N SER A 338 -10.15 -22.89 14.32
CA SER A 338 -11.15 -22.68 13.27
C SER A 338 -12.02 -21.44 13.47
N PHE A 339 -12.23 -21.00 14.72
CA PHE A 339 -12.97 -19.76 15.01
C PHE A 339 -12.24 -18.51 14.51
N LEU A 340 -10.90 -18.52 14.43
CA LEU A 340 -10.11 -17.40 13.90
C LEU A 340 -10.36 -17.15 12.42
N THR A 341 -10.80 -18.18 11.70
CA THR A 341 -11.12 -18.13 10.27
C THR A 341 -12.62 -18.17 10.00
N SER A 342 -13.44 -18.27 11.06
CA SER A 342 -14.90 -18.33 10.93
C SER A 342 -15.46 -16.96 10.52
N LEU A 343 -16.33 -16.96 9.51
CA LEU A 343 -17.07 -15.77 9.09
C LEU A 343 -18.28 -15.47 9.98
N ALA A 344 -18.52 -16.27 11.03
CA ALA A 344 -19.68 -16.12 11.92
C ALA A 344 -19.82 -14.72 12.54
N LEU A 345 -18.71 -14.02 12.77
CA LEU A 345 -18.68 -12.67 13.34
C LEU A 345 -18.77 -11.54 12.31
N THR A 346 -18.62 -11.88 11.04
CA THR A 346 -18.76 -10.90 9.97
C THR A 346 -20.25 -10.74 9.65
N PRO A 347 -20.78 -9.50 9.55
CA PRO A 347 -22.12 -9.28 9.03
C PRO A 347 -22.27 -10.04 7.72
N ALA A 348 -23.43 -10.64 7.47
CA ALA A 348 -23.71 -11.23 6.16
C ALA A 348 -23.48 -10.17 5.09
N ASP A 349 -22.39 -10.30 4.35
CA ASP A 349 -22.09 -9.49 3.20
C ASP A 349 -22.89 -10.07 2.05
N GLY A 350 -23.60 -9.23 1.31
CA GLY A 350 -24.37 -9.68 0.15
C GLY A 350 -23.51 -10.30 -0.97
N THR A 351 -22.22 -10.55 -0.76
CA THR A 351 -21.30 -11.26 -1.63
C THR A 351 -21.63 -12.75 -1.59
N SER A 352 -22.24 -13.17 -2.69
CA SER A 352 -22.48 -14.57 -2.98
C SER A 352 -21.13 -15.26 -3.22
N ASN A 353 -20.72 -16.09 -2.26
CA ASN A 353 -19.62 -17.03 -2.43
C ASN A 353 -20.05 -18.32 -3.17
N ILE A 354 -21.24 -18.29 -3.75
CA ILE A 354 -21.74 -19.30 -4.67
C ILE A 354 -21.12 -18.96 -6.04
N PRO A 355 -20.39 -19.90 -6.67
CA PRO A 355 -19.97 -19.75 -8.05
C PRO A 355 -21.17 -19.44 -8.95
N VAL A 356 -20.92 -18.80 -10.10
CA VAL A 356 -21.98 -18.56 -11.10
C VAL A 356 -22.73 -19.87 -11.37
N GLU A 357 -24.07 -19.77 -11.44
CA GLU A 357 -24.90 -20.95 -11.65
C GLU A 357 -24.63 -21.54 -13.03
N ALA A 358 -24.28 -22.83 -13.06
CA ALA A 358 -24.05 -23.56 -14.29
C ALA A 358 -25.35 -24.26 -14.75
N CYS A 359 -25.29 -24.87 -15.92
CA CYS A 359 -26.37 -25.68 -16.47
C CYS A 359 -26.96 -26.72 -15.49
N GLU A 360 -28.30 -26.90 -15.56
CA GLU A 360 -29.05 -27.87 -14.77
C GLU A 360 -28.71 -29.31 -15.14
N VAL A 361 -28.65 -30.19 -14.13
CA VAL A 361 -28.44 -31.62 -14.31
C VAL A 361 -29.78 -32.33 -14.44
N THR A 362 -29.99 -33.04 -15.55
CA THR A 362 -31.20 -33.85 -15.80
C THR A 362 -30.85 -35.33 -15.97
N GLY A 363 -31.84 -36.23 -15.87
CA GLY A 363 -31.64 -37.67 -16.14
C GLY A 363 -31.97 -38.59 -14.98
N GLY A 364 -31.40 -39.81 -14.98
CA GLY A 364 -31.58 -40.81 -13.95
C GLY A 364 -30.43 -40.87 -12.93
N SER A 365 -30.73 -41.04 -11.64
CA SER A 365 -29.73 -41.41 -10.63
C SER A 365 -29.49 -42.91 -10.63
N GLY A 366 -28.25 -43.37 -10.45
CA GLY A 366 -27.98 -44.79 -10.62
C GLY A 366 -26.52 -45.16 -10.80
N HIS A 367 -26.19 -46.44 -10.54
CA HIS A 367 -25.01 -47.18 -11.02
C HIS A 367 -23.60 -46.65 -10.71
N ILE A 368 -23.42 -45.40 -10.32
CA ILE A 368 -22.19 -44.83 -9.78
C ILE A 368 -22.52 -44.01 -8.54
N ARG A 369 -21.69 -44.16 -7.51
CA ARG A 369 -21.79 -43.41 -6.25
C ARG A 369 -20.39 -43.00 -5.85
N PHE A 370 -20.17 -41.71 -5.62
CA PHE A 370 -18.91 -41.16 -5.10
C PHE A 370 -18.87 -41.31 -3.57
N ASP A 371 -18.20 -42.37 -3.12
CA ASP A 371 -18.03 -42.75 -1.72
C ASP A 371 -17.02 -41.87 -0.98
N GLN A 372 -16.00 -41.37 -1.69
CA GLN A 372 -15.06 -40.41 -1.16
C GLN A 372 -14.55 -39.51 -2.28
N LEU A 373 -14.36 -38.24 -1.99
CA LEU A 373 -13.68 -37.30 -2.86
C LEU A 373 -12.71 -36.45 -2.04
N GLU A 374 -11.46 -36.40 -2.48
CA GLU A 374 -10.41 -35.61 -1.85
C GLU A 374 -9.73 -34.71 -2.87
N PHE A 375 -9.70 -33.40 -2.59
CA PHE A 375 -9.02 -32.41 -3.42
C PHE A 375 -8.49 -31.28 -2.55
N ASN A 376 -7.17 -31.22 -2.37
CA ASN A 376 -6.55 -30.29 -1.42
C ASN A 376 -7.20 -30.39 -0.02
N THR A 377 -7.96 -29.38 0.43
CA THR A 377 -8.68 -29.43 1.72
C THR A 377 -10.07 -30.07 1.65
N ILE A 378 -10.64 -30.21 0.44
CA ILE A 378 -11.90 -30.95 0.25
C ILE A 378 -11.63 -32.39 0.65
N SER A 379 -12.41 -32.88 1.62
CA SER A 379 -12.44 -34.28 2.04
C SER A 379 -13.89 -34.66 2.32
N LYS A 380 -14.59 -35.03 1.25
CA LYS A 380 -15.99 -35.45 1.32
C LYS A 380 -16.05 -36.96 1.48
N LYS A 381 -16.66 -37.43 2.57
CA LYS A 381 -17.06 -38.83 2.76
C LYS A 381 -18.54 -38.98 2.42
N GLY A 382 -18.88 -40.02 1.67
CA GLY A 382 -20.15 -40.16 0.97
C GLY A 382 -21.38 -40.12 1.88
N ILE A 383 -22.40 -39.34 1.48
CA ILE A 383 -23.77 -39.39 2.01
C ILE A 383 -24.75 -38.99 0.89
N ILE A 384 -25.93 -39.61 0.88
CA ILE A 384 -27.15 -39.35 0.08
C ILE A 384 -27.04 -39.60 -1.44
N TYR A 385 -27.86 -40.54 -1.92
CA TYR A 385 -27.92 -40.99 -3.32
C TYR A 385 -28.87 -40.12 -4.16
N ASN A 386 -28.36 -39.00 -4.67
CA ASN A 386 -29.09 -38.11 -5.59
C ASN A 386 -28.38 -38.03 -6.94
N LEU A 387 -29.14 -37.68 -7.98
CA LEU A 387 -28.60 -37.41 -9.31
C LEU A 387 -27.59 -36.26 -9.31
N HIS A 388 -27.90 -35.18 -8.60
CA HIS A 388 -27.06 -34.00 -8.49
C HIS A 388 -26.99 -33.57 -7.03
N ASN A 389 -25.78 -33.50 -6.51
CA ASN A 389 -25.46 -32.91 -5.23
C ASN A 389 -24.67 -31.62 -5.48
N ASP A 390 -25.35 -30.47 -5.36
CA ASP A 390 -24.69 -29.17 -5.50
C ASP A 390 -24.19 -28.68 -4.15
N PHE A 391 -22.95 -29.04 -3.78
CA PHE A 391 -22.35 -28.57 -2.53
C PHE A 391 -21.88 -27.12 -2.62
N THR A 392 -21.92 -26.49 -3.79
CA THR A 392 -21.67 -25.04 -3.90
C THR A 392 -22.78 -24.21 -3.25
N LYS A 393 -23.99 -24.79 -3.12
CA LYS A 393 -25.15 -24.14 -2.48
C LYS A 393 -25.10 -24.18 -0.94
N SER A 394 -24.19 -24.94 -0.33
CA SER A 394 -24.07 -25.07 1.15
C SER A 394 -23.15 -24.06 1.85
N ASN A 395 -22.95 -22.87 1.26
CA ASN A 395 -22.17 -21.71 1.77
C ASN A 395 -21.12 -21.93 2.91
N ASN A 396 -19.83 -22.00 2.50
CA ASN A 396 -18.59 -21.44 3.10
C ASN A 396 -18.05 -21.79 4.48
N ILE A 397 -18.63 -22.69 5.25
CA ILE A 397 -18.03 -23.04 6.54
C ILE A 397 -17.36 -24.43 6.53
N ASN A 398 -17.80 -25.32 5.63
CA ASN A 398 -17.27 -26.67 5.58
C ASN A 398 -16.12 -26.80 4.58
N SER A 399 -14.90 -26.94 5.09
CA SER A 399 -13.70 -27.24 4.29
C SER A 399 -13.82 -28.56 3.50
N ALA A 400 -14.78 -29.42 3.83
CA ALA A 400 -15.09 -30.61 3.05
C ALA A 400 -15.64 -30.33 1.65
N TYR A 401 -16.14 -29.11 1.36
CA TYR A 401 -16.75 -28.76 0.06
C TYR A 401 -16.18 -27.52 -0.61
N VAL A 402 -15.32 -26.78 0.10
CA VAL A 402 -14.64 -25.58 -0.38
C VAL A 402 -13.14 -25.74 -0.18
N THR A 403 -12.35 -25.35 -1.17
CA THR A 403 -10.89 -25.33 -1.03
C THR A 403 -10.23 -24.11 -1.66
N GLU A 404 -9.13 -23.67 -1.04
CA GLU A 404 -8.26 -22.65 -1.60
C GLU A 404 -7.03 -23.31 -2.24
N VAL A 405 -6.85 -23.11 -3.53
CA VAL A 405 -5.71 -23.63 -4.30
C VAL A 405 -4.89 -22.47 -4.85
N THR A 406 -3.62 -22.70 -5.11
CA THR A 406 -2.71 -21.70 -5.66
C THR A 406 -2.54 -21.94 -7.15
N GLU A 407 -2.53 -20.87 -7.93
CA GLU A 407 -2.24 -20.94 -9.36
C GLU A 407 -0.90 -21.62 -9.67
N GLY A 408 -0.82 -22.28 -10.83
CA GLY A 408 0.36 -22.99 -11.31
C GLY A 408 0.75 -24.24 -10.51
N GLN A 409 0.14 -24.47 -9.33
CA GLN A 409 0.40 -25.64 -8.51
C GLN A 409 -0.39 -26.86 -8.97
N ASN A 410 0.18 -28.04 -8.66
CA ASN A 410 -0.42 -29.33 -8.92
C ASN A 410 -1.09 -29.88 -7.66
N TYR A 411 -2.35 -30.27 -7.77
CA TYR A 411 -3.12 -30.88 -6.70
C TYR A 411 -3.59 -32.26 -7.11
N GLN A 412 -3.49 -33.23 -6.21
CA GLN A 412 -4.10 -34.54 -6.44
C GLN A 412 -5.59 -34.48 -6.14
N LEU A 413 -6.40 -34.99 -7.07
CA LEU A 413 -7.80 -35.29 -6.87
C LEU A 413 -7.96 -36.81 -6.81
N ASN A 414 -8.48 -37.30 -5.69
CA ASN A 414 -8.79 -38.72 -5.50
C ASN A 414 -10.29 -38.92 -5.35
N ILE A 415 -10.83 -39.90 -6.06
CA ILE A 415 -12.24 -40.27 -6.02
C ILE A 415 -12.35 -41.77 -5.75
N THR A 416 -13.14 -42.14 -4.74
CA THR A 416 -13.53 -43.53 -4.48
C THR A 416 -15.00 -43.70 -4.80
N THR A 417 -15.35 -44.82 -5.43
CA THR A 417 -16.70 -45.20 -5.86
C THR A 417 -17.07 -46.58 -5.33
N SER A 418 -18.37 -46.86 -5.27
CA SER A 418 -18.85 -48.20 -4.92
C SER A 418 -18.56 -49.23 -6.02
N THR A 419 -18.40 -50.50 -5.65
CA THR A 419 -18.24 -51.60 -6.60
C THR A 419 -19.50 -51.76 -7.45
N ASN A 420 -19.38 -51.78 -8.78
CA ASN A 420 -20.49 -52.03 -9.69
C ASN A 420 -20.03 -52.89 -10.88
N PRO A 421 -20.79 -53.92 -11.29
CA PRO A 421 -20.43 -54.76 -12.43
C PRO A 421 -20.57 -54.05 -13.80
N ASN A 422 -21.26 -52.91 -13.87
CA ASN A 422 -21.45 -52.16 -15.10
C ASN A 422 -20.27 -51.21 -15.37
N ARG A 423 -19.96 -50.99 -16.66
CA ARG A 423 -18.88 -50.07 -17.08
C ARG A 423 -19.35 -48.63 -16.89
N ARG A 424 -18.54 -47.79 -16.24
CA ARG A 424 -18.91 -46.42 -15.87
C ARG A 424 -17.85 -45.44 -16.37
N LYS A 425 -18.19 -44.17 -16.51
CA LYS A 425 -17.27 -43.10 -16.89
C LYS A 425 -17.32 -41.94 -15.92
N VAL A 426 -16.17 -41.30 -15.70
CA VAL A 426 -16.02 -40.10 -14.87
C VAL A 426 -15.44 -38.95 -15.70
N TYR A 427 -15.99 -37.75 -15.49
CA TYR A 427 -15.53 -36.49 -16.05
C TYR A 427 -15.39 -35.45 -14.94
N ILE A 428 -14.42 -34.55 -15.06
CA ILE A 428 -14.20 -33.47 -14.10
C ILE A 428 -13.97 -32.18 -14.87
N TYR A 429 -14.62 -31.10 -14.42
CA TYR A 429 -14.55 -29.77 -15.00
C TYR A 429 -14.27 -28.75 -13.91
N ILE A 430 -13.55 -27.67 -14.23
CA ILE A 430 -13.41 -26.49 -13.37
C ILE A 430 -13.63 -25.25 -14.23
N ASP A 431 -14.65 -24.48 -13.90
CA ASP A 431 -14.95 -23.18 -14.51
C ASP A 431 -13.90 -22.16 -14.07
N TYR A 432 -12.81 -22.02 -14.84
CA TYR A 432 -11.65 -21.22 -14.49
C TYR A 432 -11.87 -19.72 -14.72
N ASN A 433 -12.76 -19.37 -15.66
CA ASN A 433 -13.07 -17.99 -15.99
C ASN A 433 -14.21 -17.42 -15.11
N GLY A 434 -14.98 -18.30 -14.45
CA GLY A 434 -16.07 -18.01 -13.53
C GLY A 434 -17.30 -17.43 -14.22
N ASP A 435 -17.65 -17.89 -15.42
CA ASP A 435 -18.80 -17.43 -16.20
C ASP A 435 -20.01 -18.40 -16.19
N GLY A 436 -19.86 -19.58 -15.57
CA GLY A 436 -20.89 -20.60 -15.45
C GLY A 436 -21.02 -21.54 -16.65
N ILE A 437 -20.19 -21.39 -17.68
CA ILE A 437 -20.12 -22.25 -18.86
C ILE A 437 -18.85 -23.10 -18.73
N PHE A 438 -18.94 -24.40 -19.00
CA PHE A 438 -17.78 -25.30 -18.99
C PHE A 438 -17.19 -25.42 -20.40
N ASP A 439 -16.17 -24.61 -20.69
CA ASP A 439 -15.48 -24.59 -22.00
C ASP A 439 -14.53 -25.77 -22.20
N ALA A 440 -14.01 -25.91 -23.43
CA ALA A 440 -13.14 -27.04 -23.81
C ALA A 440 -11.80 -27.07 -23.04
N ASP A 441 -11.27 -25.91 -22.65
CA ASP A 441 -10.06 -25.75 -21.84
C ASP A 441 -10.29 -25.88 -20.32
N GLU A 442 -11.55 -26.06 -19.91
CA GLU A 442 -11.97 -26.23 -18.51
C GLU A 442 -12.21 -27.71 -18.14
N VAL A 443 -11.96 -28.60 -19.10
CA VAL A 443 -12.03 -30.05 -18.90
C VAL A 443 -10.76 -30.55 -18.24
N VAL A 444 -10.87 -30.91 -16.96
CA VAL A 444 -9.75 -31.41 -16.15
C VAL A 444 -9.53 -32.92 -16.37
N LEU A 445 -10.62 -33.68 -16.49
CA LEU A 445 -10.58 -35.09 -16.83
C LEU A 445 -11.72 -35.41 -17.79
N SER A 446 -11.42 -36.00 -18.94
CA SER A 446 -12.41 -36.45 -19.90
C SER A 446 -12.45 -37.97 -20.02
N ASN A 447 -13.66 -38.51 -20.08
CA ASN A 447 -13.95 -39.86 -20.57
C ASN A 447 -13.17 -40.99 -19.85
N HIS A 448 -12.89 -40.83 -18.56
CA HIS A 448 -12.13 -41.81 -17.81
C HIS A 448 -13.01 -43.01 -17.47
N GLU A 449 -12.64 -44.20 -17.94
CA GLU A 449 -13.47 -45.40 -17.78
C GLU A 449 -13.14 -46.17 -16.50
N LEU A 450 -14.16 -46.47 -15.70
CA LEU A 450 -14.08 -47.36 -14.54
C LEU A 450 -14.48 -48.78 -14.97
N LEU A 451 -13.50 -49.66 -15.10
CA LEU A 451 -13.69 -51.07 -15.46
C LEU A 451 -14.14 -51.90 -14.25
N GLY A 452 -15.33 -52.51 -14.29
CA GLY A 452 -15.80 -53.47 -13.28
C GLY A 452 -15.75 -52.95 -11.84
N ASN A 453 -15.25 -53.78 -10.91
CA ASN A 453 -15.17 -53.50 -9.46
C ASN A 453 -14.11 -52.46 -9.05
N ILE A 454 -13.48 -51.74 -10.00
CA ILE A 454 -12.56 -50.65 -9.64
C ILE A 454 -13.33 -49.58 -8.86
N THR A 455 -12.79 -49.23 -7.70
CA THR A 455 -13.37 -48.23 -6.79
C THR A 455 -12.62 -46.91 -6.85
N ASN A 456 -11.32 -46.87 -7.15
CA ASN A 456 -10.50 -45.67 -6.95
C ASN A 456 -10.03 -45.04 -8.27
N LEU A 457 -10.10 -43.72 -8.35
CA LEU A 457 -9.60 -42.85 -9.41
C LEU A 457 -8.68 -41.80 -8.79
N SER A 458 -7.53 -41.53 -9.41
CA SER A 458 -6.61 -40.48 -9.00
C SER A 458 -6.14 -39.70 -10.23
N THR A 459 -6.16 -38.38 -10.18
CA THR A 459 -5.67 -37.50 -11.24
C THR A 459 -4.99 -36.27 -10.66
N THR A 460 -3.99 -35.74 -11.38
CA THR A 460 -3.30 -34.51 -11.02
C THR A 460 -3.92 -33.33 -11.75
N ILE A 461 -4.31 -32.30 -11.02
CA ILE A 461 -4.89 -31.06 -11.54
C ILE A 461 -3.86 -29.95 -11.41
N THR A 462 -3.43 -29.38 -12.53
CA THR A 462 -2.64 -28.14 -12.55
C THR A 462 -3.59 -26.96 -12.63
N ILE A 463 -3.52 -26.02 -11.68
CA ILE A 463 -4.35 -24.82 -11.72
C ILE A 463 -3.77 -23.82 -12.75
N PRO A 464 -4.49 -23.41 -13.81
CA PRO A 464 -3.97 -22.45 -14.77
C PRO A 464 -3.64 -21.09 -14.13
N THR A 465 -2.55 -20.45 -14.58
CA THR A 465 -2.19 -19.10 -14.15
C THR A 465 -3.21 -18.04 -14.62
N THR A 466 -3.91 -18.32 -15.72
CA THR A 466 -5.00 -17.49 -16.26
C THR A 466 -6.30 -17.53 -15.46
N THR A 467 -6.44 -18.48 -14.51
CA THR A 467 -7.66 -18.65 -13.70
C THR A 467 -8.02 -17.37 -12.95
N LYS A 468 -9.32 -17.05 -12.87
CA LYS A 468 -9.83 -15.91 -12.11
C LYS A 468 -9.53 -16.06 -10.62
N LYS A 469 -8.87 -15.05 -10.04
CA LYS A 469 -8.38 -15.10 -8.65
C LYS A 469 -9.41 -14.60 -7.66
N ASN A 470 -9.31 -15.09 -6.43
CA ASN A 470 -10.08 -14.63 -5.27
C ASN A 470 -11.60 -14.55 -5.52
N THR A 471 -12.09 -15.41 -6.43
CA THR A 471 -13.51 -15.55 -6.79
C THR A 471 -13.89 -17.02 -6.59
N PRO A 472 -15.08 -17.33 -6.08
CA PRO A 472 -15.58 -18.70 -6.03
C PRO A 472 -15.83 -19.23 -7.44
N LEU A 473 -15.21 -20.36 -7.77
CA LEU A 473 -15.31 -21.06 -9.05
C LEU A 473 -15.92 -22.45 -8.84
N ARG A 474 -16.60 -22.98 -9.87
CA ARG A 474 -17.29 -24.27 -9.79
C ARG A 474 -16.39 -25.40 -10.28
N MET A 475 -16.14 -26.39 -9.43
CA MET A 475 -15.66 -27.70 -9.87
C MET A 475 -16.84 -28.66 -9.97
N ARG A 476 -17.00 -29.33 -11.11
CA ARG A 476 -18.06 -30.31 -11.35
C ARG A 476 -17.47 -31.69 -11.61
N VAL A 477 -17.94 -32.68 -10.86
CA VAL A 477 -17.55 -34.09 -10.97
C VAL A 477 -18.75 -34.87 -11.46
N VAL A 478 -18.62 -35.51 -12.62
CA VAL A 478 -19.72 -36.20 -13.31
C VAL A 478 -19.40 -37.68 -13.43
N GLY A 479 -20.34 -38.54 -13.07
CA GLY A 479 -20.29 -39.98 -13.23
C GLY A 479 -21.51 -40.49 -13.97
N ASP A 480 -21.33 -41.41 -14.92
CA ASP A 480 -22.46 -42.05 -15.63
C ASP A 480 -22.11 -43.45 -16.17
N LEU A 481 -23.13 -44.18 -16.62
CA LEU A 481 -22.97 -45.44 -17.35
C LEU A 481 -22.28 -45.22 -18.71
N SER A 482 -21.48 -46.22 -19.10
CA SER A 482 -20.73 -46.20 -20.37
C SER A 482 -21.19 -47.24 -21.40
N ASN A 483 -22.07 -48.16 -21.01
CA ASN A 483 -22.62 -49.24 -21.84
C ASN A 483 -24.15 -49.21 -21.85
N ILE A 484 -24.75 -49.91 -22.82
CA ILE A 484 -26.21 -50.02 -22.96
C ILE A 484 -26.79 -50.74 -21.74
N TYR A 485 -27.76 -50.12 -21.08
CA TYR A 485 -28.50 -50.71 -19.96
C TYR A 485 -30.01 -50.56 -20.23
N ASN A 486 -30.76 -51.67 -20.18
CA ASN A 486 -32.20 -51.72 -20.49
C ASN A 486 -32.60 -51.03 -21.82
N GLY A 487 -31.75 -51.11 -22.85
CA GLY A 487 -32.01 -50.51 -24.17
C GLY A 487 -31.72 -49.01 -24.28
N TYR A 488 -31.28 -48.36 -23.20
CA TYR A 488 -30.81 -46.97 -23.23
C TYR A 488 -29.31 -46.92 -23.53
N GLN A 489 -28.95 -46.26 -24.62
CA GLN A 489 -27.57 -45.98 -25.01
C GLN A 489 -27.32 -44.47 -24.85
N HIS A 490 -26.32 -44.10 -24.05
CA HIS A 490 -25.91 -42.70 -23.97
C HIS A 490 -24.91 -42.37 -25.08
N ILE A 491 -25.13 -41.24 -25.77
CA ILE A 491 -24.37 -40.88 -26.99
C ILE A 491 -23.46 -39.67 -26.75
N THR A 492 -23.69 -38.86 -25.70
CA THR A 492 -23.01 -37.56 -25.49
C THR A 492 -22.60 -37.35 -24.04
N TYR A 493 -21.33 -37.00 -23.79
CA TYR A 493 -20.81 -36.83 -22.44
C TYR A 493 -20.20 -35.42 -22.24
N GLY A 494 -20.99 -34.51 -21.70
CA GLY A 494 -20.57 -33.17 -21.28
C GLY A 494 -21.00 -32.82 -19.85
N ALA A 495 -20.46 -31.72 -19.32
CA ALA A 495 -20.78 -31.18 -17.99
C ALA A 495 -22.26 -30.85 -17.78
N CYS A 496 -22.99 -30.65 -18.89
CA CYS A 496 -24.40 -30.24 -18.94
C CYS A 496 -25.33 -31.29 -19.56
N ASP A 497 -24.80 -32.40 -20.08
CA ASP A 497 -25.63 -33.40 -20.75
C ASP A 497 -26.47 -34.20 -19.73
N SER A 498 -27.64 -34.67 -20.17
CA SER A 498 -28.52 -35.51 -19.34
C SER A 498 -27.86 -36.83 -18.96
N ARG A 499 -28.11 -37.36 -17.76
CA ARG A 499 -27.54 -38.63 -17.30
C ARG A 499 -28.45 -39.83 -17.60
N VAL A 500 -27.91 -40.96 -18.01
CA VAL A 500 -28.71 -42.21 -18.13
C VAL A 500 -28.99 -42.79 -16.76
N ALA A 501 -27.91 -43.06 -16.00
CA ALA A 501 -28.00 -43.52 -14.63
C ALA A 501 -26.66 -43.21 -13.95
N GLY A 502 -26.60 -42.04 -13.32
CA GLY A 502 -25.34 -41.44 -12.88
C GLY A 502 -25.45 -40.60 -11.60
N GLN A 503 -24.38 -39.85 -11.33
CA GLN A 503 -24.29 -38.88 -10.23
C GLN A 503 -23.42 -37.70 -10.64
N VAL A 504 -23.79 -36.49 -10.22
CA VAL A 504 -23.02 -35.24 -10.39
C VAL A 504 -22.81 -34.60 -9.02
N GLU A 505 -21.60 -34.14 -8.73
CA GLU A 505 -21.25 -33.41 -7.51
C GLU A 505 -20.51 -32.11 -7.86
N ASP A 506 -21.00 -30.98 -7.33
CA ASP A 506 -20.37 -29.67 -7.53
C ASP A 506 -19.72 -29.17 -6.23
N PHE A 507 -18.53 -28.57 -6.34
CA PHE A 507 -17.72 -28.03 -5.24
C PHE A 507 -17.20 -26.62 -5.56
N THR A 508 -16.82 -25.87 -4.52
CA THR A 508 -16.27 -24.51 -4.68
C THR A 508 -14.75 -24.52 -4.61
N ILE A 509 -14.09 -23.92 -5.60
CA ILE A 509 -12.65 -23.67 -5.61
C ILE A 509 -12.41 -22.16 -5.56
N ILE A 510 -11.48 -21.72 -4.73
CA ILE A 510 -10.98 -20.34 -4.72
C ILE A 510 -9.50 -20.37 -5.10
N VAL A 511 -9.14 -19.71 -6.20
CA VAL A 511 -7.74 -19.67 -6.65
C VAL A 511 -7.01 -18.44 -6.09
N LYS A 512 -5.90 -18.69 -5.39
CA LYS A 512 -4.98 -17.69 -4.86
C LYS A 512 -3.78 -17.48 -5.79
N GLU A 513 -3.20 -16.31 -5.70
CA GLU A 513 -1.94 -15.99 -6.38
C GLU A 513 -0.76 -16.74 -5.73
N ALA A 514 0.20 -17.16 -6.55
CA ALA A 514 1.45 -17.72 -6.04
C ALA A 514 2.30 -16.60 -5.42
N THR A 515 2.96 -16.88 -4.29
CA THR A 515 3.84 -15.93 -3.61
C THR A 515 5.23 -15.83 -4.24
N SER A 516 5.61 -16.79 -5.09
CA SER A 516 6.88 -16.78 -5.84
C SER A 516 6.76 -17.50 -7.19
N THR A 517 7.70 -17.21 -8.08
CA THR A 517 7.87 -17.86 -9.39
C THR A 517 9.36 -18.05 -9.69
N VAL A 518 9.71 -19.14 -10.37
CA VAL A 518 11.10 -19.51 -10.67
C VAL A 518 11.36 -19.46 -12.17
N TRP A 519 12.35 -18.69 -12.60
CA TRP A 519 12.88 -18.73 -13.97
C TRP A 519 13.85 -19.90 -14.12
N ASN A 520 13.53 -20.83 -15.00
CA ASN A 520 14.34 -22.03 -15.23
C ASN A 520 15.33 -21.91 -16.41
N GLY A 521 15.44 -20.74 -17.03
CA GLY A 521 16.19 -20.50 -18.27
C GLY A 521 15.33 -20.38 -19.53
N THR A 522 14.05 -20.76 -19.46
CA THR A 522 13.11 -20.73 -20.60
C THR A 522 11.74 -20.16 -20.25
N SER A 523 11.24 -20.40 -19.03
CA SER A 523 9.94 -19.94 -18.58
C SER A 523 9.90 -19.72 -17.07
N TRP A 524 8.94 -18.93 -16.62
CA TRP A 524 8.60 -18.77 -15.22
C TRP A 524 7.65 -19.88 -14.75
N SER A 525 7.99 -20.57 -13.67
CA SER A 525 7.24 -21.74 -13.19
C SER A 525 5.79 -21.43 -12.81
N MET A 526 5.52 -20.21 -12.30
CA MET A 526 4.19 -19.75 -11.86
C MET A 526 3.72 -18.51 -12.62
N GLY A 527 4.06 -18.43 -13.91
CA GLY A 527 3.83 -17.23 -14.72
C GLY A 527 4.75 -16.06 -14.33
N GLU A 528 4.61 -14.94 -15.03
CA GLU A 528 5.46 -13.76 -14.82
C GLU A 528 5.40 -13.24 -13.37
N PRO A 529 6.51 -12.69 -12.85
CA PRO A 529 6.53 -12.02 -11.55
C PRO A 529 5.59 -10.81 -11.49
N THR A 530 5.09 -10.51 -10.29
CA THR A 530 4.21 -9.36 -10.02
C THR A 530 4.59 -8.70 -8.69
N LEU A 531 4.02 -7.53 -8.39
CA LEU A 531 4.23 -6.82 -7.11
C LEU A 531 3.83 -7.62 -5.85
N THR A 532 3.19 -8.77 -6.00
CA THR A 532 2.80 -9.70 -4.93
C THR A 532 3.61 -11.01 -4.94
N LYS A 533 4.42 -11.24 -5.98
CA LYS A 533 5.06 -12.52 -6.29
C LYS A 533 6.57 -12.38 -6.49
N GLU A 534 7.36 -13.13 -5.71
CA GLU A 534 8.82 -13.10 -5.74
C GLU A 534 9.35 -13.73 -7.05
N ALA A 535 10.37 -13.13 -7.64
CA ALA A 535 11.07 -13.62 -8.82
C ALA A 535 12.38 -14.31 -8.42
N ILE A 536 12.50 -15.62 -8.65
CA ILE A 536 13.71 -16.40 -8.35
C ILE A 536 14.33 -16.89 -9.66
N VAL A 537 15.58 -16.54 -9.93
CA VAL A 537 16.28 -16.93 -11.15
C VAL A 537 17.20 -18.12 -10.89
N ARG A 538 16.96 -19.21 -11.64
CA ARG A 538 17.75 -20.46 -11.63
C ARG A 538 18.18 -20.92 -13.03
N GLY A 539 18.35 -19.98 -13.94
CA GLY A 539 18.78 -20.18 -15.32
C GLY A 539 19.20 -18.85 -15.93
N ASP A 540 19.75 -18.86 -17.14
CA ASP A 540 20.18 -17.62 -17.80
C ASP A 540 18.95 -16.77 -18.19
N LEU A 541 18.92 -15.52 -17.73
CA LEU A 541 17.84 -14.56 -17.95
C LEU A 541 18.41 -13.31 -18.64
N VAL A 542 17.84 -12.95 -19.79
CA VAL A 542 18.15 -11.71 -20.51
C VAL A 542 16.92 -10.80 -20.48
N ILE A 543 17.11 -9.57 -20.03
CA ILE A 543 16.07 -8.52 -20.01
C ILE A 543 16.51 -7.42 -20.96
N ASP A 544 15.84 -7.32 -22.10
CA ASP A 544 16.16 -6.39 -23.18
C ASP A 544 14.90 -5.75 -23.78
N GLN A 545 15.05 -4.95 -24.85
CA GLN A 545 13.95 -4.40 -25.64
C GLN A 545 12.87 -3.65 -24.82
N SER A 546 13.32 -2.89 -23.83
CA SER A 546 12.45 -2.17 -22.87
C SER A 546 11.58 -3.06 -21.98
N ASN A 547 11.79 -4.39 -21.94
CA ASN A 547 11.09 -5.30 -21.05
C ASN A 547 11.42 -5.01 -19.58
N ARG A 548 10.41 -5.16 -18.71
CA ARG A 548 10.55 -4.88 -17.29
C ARG A 548 9.98 -5.99 -16.44
N ILE A 549 10.78 -6.44 -15.47
CA ILE A 549 10.32 -7.36 -14.45
C ILE A 549 9.97 -6.55 -13.21
N THR A 550 8.70 -6.59 -12.82
CA THR A 550 8.21 -5.94 -11.61
C THR A 550 7.84 -7.00 -10.57
N THR A 551 8.48 -6.99 -9.41
CA THR A 551 8.32 -8.03 -8.39
C THR A 551 8.40 -7.46 -6.96
N ASN A 552 7.86 -8.17 -5.97
CA ASN A 552 8.09 -7.84 -4.55
C ASN A 552 9.50 -8.22 -4.07
N LYS A 553 10.22 -9.13 -4.73
CA LYS A 553 11.61 -9.50 -4.43
C LYS A 553 12.23 -10.20 -5.64
N PHE A 554 13.43 -9.80 -6.02
CA PHE A 554 14.19 -10.43 -7.09
C PHE A 554 15.43 -11.12 -6.52
N THR A 555 15.63 -12.40 -6.82
CA THR A 555 16.78 -13.18 -6.34
C THR A 555 17.42 -13.98 -7.47
N LEU A 556 18.73 -13.82 -7.69
CA LEU A 556 19.53 -14.71 -8.52
C LEU A 556 20.18 -15.80 -7.66
N GLU A 557 19.82 -17.07 -7.89
CA GLU A 557 20.36 -18.22 -7.17
C GLU A 557 21.31 -19.10 -8.01
N SER A 558 21.04 -19.24 -9.31
CA SER A 558 21.90 -19.93 -10.29
C SER A 558 21.69 -19.37 -11.70
N GLY A 559 22.62 -19.64 -12.61
CA GLY A 559 22.59 -19.08 -13.97
C GLY A 559 23.21 -17.68 -14.05
N SER A 560 22.59 -16.78 -14.80
CA SER A 560 23.01 -15.39 -14.95
C SER A 560 21.85 -14.46 -15.26
N VAL A 561 22.01 -13.16 -14.97
CA VAL A 561 21.09 -12.08 -15.34
C VAL A 561 21.85 -11.05 -16.15
N THR A 562 21.38 -10.77 -17.36
CA THR A 562 21.89 -9.68 -18.20
C THR A 562 20.76 -8.70 -18.50
N ILE A 563 20.94 -7.43 -18.14
CA ILE A 563 20.00 -6.36 -18.44
C ILE A 563 20.63 -5.41 -19.45
N ASN A 564 19.96 -5.17 -20.57
CA ASN A 564 20.43 -4.27 -21.61
C ASN A 564 19.26 -3.60 -22.36
N ASN A 565 19.55 -2.73 -23.34
CA ASN A 565 18.55 -2.16 -24.25
C ASN A 565 17.26 -1.67 -23.57
N TYR A 566 17.39 -0.78 -22.57
CA TYR A 566 16.27 -0.21 -21.80
C TYR A 566 15.53 -1.19 -20.89
N GLY A 567 16.02 -2.44 -20.76
CA GLY A 567 15.50 -3.42 -19.82
C GLY A 567 15.68 -2.99 -18.35
N ALA A 568 14.77 -3.41 -17.49
CA ALA A 568 14.83 -3.08 -16.06
C ALA A 568 14.26 -4.16 -15.13
N ILE A 569 14.74 -4.15 -13.89
CA ILE A 569 14.11 -4.84 -12.76
C ILE A 569 13.62 -3.81 -11.76
N ILE A 570 12.38 -3.96 -11.32
CA ILE A 570 11.70 -3.09 -10.36
C ILE A 570 11.30 -3.94 -9.15
N ALA A 571 12.01 -3.80 -8.03
CA ALA A 571 11.77 -4.58 -6.82
C ALA A 571 12.29 -3.86 -5.57
N PRO A 572 11.61 -3.93 -4.41
CA PRO A 572 12.14 -3.34 -3.16
C PRO A 572 13.43 -4.05 -2.74
N ILE A 573 13.50 -5.36 -2.94
CA ILE A 573 14.61 -6.24 -2.54
C ILE A 573 15.21 -6.90 -3.78
N ILE A 574 16.54 -6.76 -3.96
CA ILE A 574 17.29 -7.39 -5.05
C ILE A 574 18.51 -8.12 -4.47
N GLU A 575 18.60 -9.43 -4.69
CA GLU A 575 19.66 -10.27 -4.16
C GLU A 575 20.42 -10.98 -5.29
N ASN A 576 21.74 -10.83 -5.32
CA ASN A 576 22.62 -11.70 -6.12
C ASN A 576 23.36 -12.66 -5.18
N LYS A 577 23.08 -13.98 -5.28
CA LYS A 577 23.80 -15.01 -4.51
C LYS A 577 25.05 -15.52 -5.22
N LEU A 578 25.38 -14.98 -6.39
CA LEU A 578 26.52 -15.37 -7.22
C LEU A 578 27.56 -14.25 -7.31
N SER A 579 28.65 -14.50 -8.03
CA SER A 579 29.68 -13.51 -8.33
C SER A 579 29.16 -12.39 -9.24
N ALA A 580 29.82 -11.23 -9.22
CA ALA A 580 29.39 -10.03 -9.95
C ALA A 580 29.30 -10.21 -11.48
N ASP A 581 30.04 -11.15 -12.06
CA ASP A 581 29.98 -11.47 -13.50
C ASP A 581 28.70 -12.20 -13.90
N LYS A 582 27.93 -12.71 -12.93
CA LYS A 582 26.63 -13.36 -13.16
C LYS A 582 25.46 -12.41 -13.16
N PHE A 583 25.64 -11.16 -12.71
CA PHE A 583 24.60 -10.15 -12.75
C PHE A 583 25.15 -8.87 -13.39
N VAL A 584 24.86 -8.70 -14.68
CA VAL A 584 25.40 -7.61 -15.50
C VAL A 584 24.28 -6.69 -15.97
N VAL A 585 24.40 -5.40 -15.68
CA VAL A 585 23.55 -4.34 -16.23
C VAL A 585 24.40 -3.52 -17.19
N THR A 586 23.96 -3.37 -18.44
CA THR A 586 24.68 -2.58 -19.45
C THR A 586 23.76 -1.61 -20.18
N GLY A 587 24.28 -0.41 -20.46
CA GLY A 587 23.59 0.61 -21.21
C GLY A 587 22.99 1.72 -20.34
N ASN A 588 22.98 2.93 -20.91
CA ASN A 588 22.74 4.16 -20.14
C ASN A 588 21.31 4.34 -19.62
N ASN A 589 20.38 3.51 -20.11
CA ASN A 589 18.98 3.51 -19.73
C ASN A 589 18.47 2.13 -19.27
N SER A 590 19.35 1.18 -18.98
CA SER A 590 18.97 -0.09 -18.34
C SER A 590 19.32 -0.03 -16.87
N GLY A 591 18.57 -0.71 -15.99
CA GLY A 591 18.95 -0.71 -14.58
C GLY A 591 18.01 -1.39 -13.60
N LEU A 592 18.28 -1.10 -12.33
CA LEU A 592 17.69 -1.75 -11.17
C LEU A 592 17.04 -0.67 -10.30
N LEU A 593 15.71 -0.69 -10.22
CA LEU A 593 14.94 0.27 -9.44
C LEU A 593 14.40 -0.38 -8.18
N GLN A 594 14.75 0.22 -7.05
CA GLN A 594 14.20 -0.14 -5.75
C GLN A 594 13.12 0.85 -5.33
N TRP A 595 11.99 0.32 -4.88
CA TRP A 595 10.80 1.10 -4.50
C TRP A 595 10.27 0.67 -3.13
N GLY A 596 9.46 1.51 -2.50
CA GLY A 596 8.86 1.22 -1.18
C GLY A 596 9.75 1.60 0.02
N ASN A 597 9.27 1.27 1.23
CA ASN A 597 9.88 1.71 2.49
C ASN A 597 10.94 0.71 3.04
N ASN A 598 10.89 -0.55 2.60
CA ASN A 598 11.78 -1.62 3.05
C ASN A 598 12.65 -2.09 1.88
N ILE A 599 13.62 -1.27 1.49
CA ILE A 599 14.51 -1.53 0.36
C ILE A 599 15.83 -2.16 0.81
N SER A 600 16.33 -3.15 0.08
CA SER A 600 17.66 -3.73 0.31
C SER A 600 18.25 -4.33 -0.96
N ALA A 601 19.57 -4.25 -1.09
CA ALA A 601 20.32 -4.91 -2.14
C ALA A 601 21.50 -5.66 -1.52
N SER A 602 21.72 -6.91 -1.93
CA SER A 602 22.80 -7.75 -1.43
C SER A 602 23.49 -8.53 -2.54
N GLY A 603 24.77 -8.83 -2.34
CA GLY A 603 25.64 -9.42 -3.36
C GLY A 603 26.31 -8.37 -4.23
N GLU A 604 27.25 -8.82 -5.06
CA GLU A 604 28.00 -7.95 -5.97
C GLU A 604 27.38 -7.93 -7.36
N PHE A 605 27.44 -6.78 -8.04
CA PHE A 605 26.84 -6.58 -9.35
C PHE A 605 27.86 -5.91 -10.28
N THR A 606 27.75 -6.17 -11.58
CA THR A 606 28.52 -5.47 -12.60
C THR A 606 27.62 -4.48 -13.34
N ILE A 607 27.91 -3.18 -13.25
CA ILE A 607 27.22 -2.13 -14.01
C ILE A 607 28.17 -1.57 -15.06
N ILE A 608 27.76 -1.56 -16.33
CA ILE A 608 28.56 -1.11 -17.47
C ILE A 608 27.87 0.07 -18.13
N GLN A 609 28.59 1.19 -18.22
CA GLN A 609 28.12 2.44 -18.80
C GLN A 609 29.07 2.92 -19.88
N GLU A 610 28.51 3.44 -20.98
CA GLU A 610 29.32 3.93 -22.10
C GLU A 610 29.26 5.45 -22.19
N SER A 611 30.43 6.08 -22.28
CA SER A 611 30.50 7.50 -22.61
C SER A 611 30.12 7.76 -24.07
N SER A 612 29.87 9.02 -24.43
CA SER A 612 30.02 9.42 -25.84
C SER A 612 31.49 9.24 -26.30
N PRO A 613 31.76 9.10 -27.60
CA PRO A 613 33.12 8.95 -28.11
C PRO A 613 34.03 10.12 -27.67
N MET A 614 35.18 9.78 -27.09
CA MET A 614 36.16 10.73 -26.54
C MET A 614 37.50 10.62 -27.27
N ILE A 615 38.25 11.71 -27.30
CA ILE A 615 39.64 11.78 -27.74
C ILE A 615 40.57 12.03 -26.54
N PHE A 616 41.87 11.84 -26.73
CA PHE A 616 42.88 12.13 -25.73
C PHE A 616 42.77 13.60 -25.29
N ASN A 617 42.76 13.80 -23.96
CA ASN A 617 42.46 15.05 -23.22
C ASN A 617 40.99 15.28 -22.87
N ASP A 618 40.04 14.56 -23.46
CA ASP A 618 38.64 14.63 -23.04
C ASP A 618 38.45 13.98 -21.66
N ALA A 619 37.36 14.36 -21.03
CA ALA A 619 36.93 13.85 -19.74
C ALA A 619 35.43 13.67 -19.70
N ALA A 620 35.00 12.80 -18.78
CA ALA A 620 33.62 12.70 -18.37
C ALA A 620 33.52 12.87 -16.84
N LEU A 621 32.34 13.28 -16.40
CA LEU A 621 31.99 13.38 -14.99
C LEU A 621 31.34 12.06 -14.57
N TRP A 622 31.92 11.40 -13.59
CA TRP A 622 31.49 10.07 -13.13
C TRP A 622 31.13 10.08 -11.65
N SER A 623 30.15 9.24 -11.30
CA SER A 623 29.83 8.81 -9.94
C SER A 623 29.59 7.30 -9.94
N SER A 624 29.53 6.67 -8.77
CA SER A 624 29.41 5.22 -8.66
C SER A 624 28.00 4.77 -8.25
N PRO A 625 27.38 3.83 -9.00
CA PRO A 625 26.15 3.15 -8.59
C PRO A 625 26.40 2.00 -7.59
N VAL A 626 27.65 1.68 -7.30
CA VAL A 626 28.06 0.61 -6.37
C VAL A 626 28.95 1.14 -5.25
N LYS A 627 28.97 0.43 -4.13
CA LYS A 627 29.88 0.67 -2.99
C LYS A 627 31.28 0.17 -3.34
N ASN A 628 32.29 0.79 -2.73
CA ASN A 628 33.68 0.32 -2.74
C ASN A 628 34.35 0.19 -4.12
N GLN A 629 33.79 0.75 -5.19
CA GLN A 629 34.48 0.82 -6.47
C GLN A 629 35.74 1.69 -6.34
N ASN A 630 36.91 1.11 -6.58
CA ASN A 630 38.17 1.86 -6.63
C ASN A 630 38.20 2.80 -7.85
N LEU A 631 38.60 4.06 -7.62
CA LEU A 631 38.59 5.10 -8.64
C LEU A 631 39.69 4.90 -9.71
N ARG A 632 40.87 4.40 -9.32
CA ARG A 632 41.98 4.10 -10.23
C ARG A 632 41.67 2.89 -11.11
N GLU A 633 41.10 1.84 -10.53
CA GLU A 633 40.72 0.61 -11.23
C GLU A 633 39.58 0.84 -12.23
N PHE A 634 38.72 1.82 -12.00
CA PHE A 634 37.69 2.24 -12.95
C PHE A 634 38.28 2.73 -14.29
N SER A 635 39.46 3.40 -14.26
CA SER A 635 40.15 3.85 -15.47
C SER A 635 41.66 3.63 -15.39
N PRO A 636 42.14 2.38 -15.55
CA PRO A 636 43.52 2.01 -15.25
C PRO A 636 44.55 2.64 -16.20
N ASN A 637 44.14 3.00 -17.42
CA ASN A 637 44.99 3.66 -18.42
C ASN A 637 45.05 5.19 -18.26
N THR A 638 44.24 5.78 -17.37
CA THR A 638 44.30 7.21 -17.07
C THR A 638 45.55 7.52 -16.25
N LEU A 639 46.29 8.57 -16.62
CA LEU A 639 47.43 9.04 -15.84
C LEU A 639 46.96 9.51 -14.46
N LEU A 640 47.69 9.20 -13.39
CA LEU A 640 47.27 9.51 -12.00
C LEU A 640 46.98 11.00 -11.75
N LYS A 641 47.71 11.91 -12.40
CA LYS A 641 47.45 13.36 -12.33
C LYS A 641 46.16 13.83 -13.04
N ARG A 642 45.41 12.92 -13.67
CA ARG A 642 44.23 13.19 -14.48
C ARG A 642 42.91 12.70 -13.87
N PHE A 643 42.95 12.37 -12.57
CA PHE A 643 41.78 12.17 -11.73
C PHE A 643 41.58 13.42 -10.88
N TYR A 644 40.41 14.04 -10.97
CA TYR A 644 40.16 15.32 -10.33
C TYR A 644 38.90 15.31 -9.47
N LYS A 645 38.99 15.99 -8.32
CA LYS A 645 37.82 16.48 -7.57
C LYS A 645 37.57 17.94 -7.90
N TYR A 646 36.34 18.40 -7.76
CA TYR A 646 36.04 19.84 -7.84
C TYR A 646 36.16 20.50 -6.47
N ASN A 647 36.80 21.66 -6.41
CA ASN A 647 36.90 22.48 -5.22
C ASN A 647 36.06 23.74 -5.40
N GLU A 648 34.94 23.83 -4.68
CA GLU A 648 33.99 24.95 -4.79
C GLU A 648 34.58 26.27 -4.27
N THR A 649 35.38 26.23 -3.21
CA THR A 649 36.02 27.44 -2.65
C THR A 649 36.90 28.13 -3.70
N THR A 650 37.67 27.36 -4.47
CA THR A 650 38.56 27.89 -5.52
C THR A 650 37.92 27.94 -6.91
N ASN A 651 36.75 27.30 -7.09
CA ASN A 651 36.10 27.02 -8.36
C ASN A 651 37.02 26.39 -9.41
N LYS A 652 37.84 25.44 -8.98
CA LYS A 652 38.80 24.74 -9.85
C LYS A 652 38.78 23.25 -9.59
N PHE A 653 39.12 22.49 -10.62
CA PHE A 653 39.50 21.10 -10.46
C PHE A 653 40.84 20.99 -9.72
N ALA A 654 40.96 19.96 -8.89
CA ALA A 654 42.12 19.66 -8.07
C ALA A 654 42.53 18.21 -8.31
N SER A 655 43.79 17.98 -8.68
CA SER A 655 44.34 16.64 -8.95
C SER A 655 44.30 15.79 -7.68
N LEU A 656 43.76 14.58 -7.77
CA LEU A 656 43.45 13.77 -6.60
C LEU A 656 44.66 13.00 -6.07
N PHE A 657 45.48 12.44 -6.96
CA PHE A 657 46.52 11.47 -6.59
C PHE A 657 47.96 11.97 -6.68
N ILE A 658 48.21 12.99 -7.50
CA ILE A 658 49.55 13.56 -7.71
C ILE A 658 49.45 15.07 -7.77
N GLU A 659 50.43 15.76 -7.21
CA GLU A 659 50.55 17.21 -7.35
C GLU A 659 50.66 17.63 -8.84
N ASP A 660 49.78 18.52 -9.27
CA ASP A 660 49.78 19.11 -10.60
C ASP A 660 49.73 20.64 -10.45
N PRO A 661 50.75 21.39 -10.90
CA PRO A 661 50.75 22.86 -10.81
C PRO A 661 49.54 23.53 -11.49
N LEU A 662 48.95 22.89 -12.51
CA LEU A 662 47.75 23.40 -13.18
C LEU A 662 46.47 23.13 -12.39
N TYR A 663 46.48 22.12 -11.52
CA TYR A 663 45.34 21.65 -10.74
C TYR A 663 45.76 21.33 -9.30
N PRO A 664 46.21 22.34 -8.53
CA PRO A 664 46.84 22.12 -7.23
C PRO A 664 45.88 21.51 -6.21
N ASN A 665 46.40 20.59 -5.40
CA ASN A 665 45.68 19.95 -4.29
C ASN A 665 46.66 19.69 -3.14
N GLY A 666 46.41 20.31 -1.98
CA GLY A 666 47.24 20.09 -0.79
C GLY A 666 46.96 18.76 -0.06
N ASN A 667 45.85 18.08 -0.41
CA ASN A 667 45.40 16.84 0.25
C ASN A 667 45.28 15.73 -0.80
N LEU A 668 46.41 15.09 -1.12
CA LEU A 668 46.48 13.97 -2.07
C LEU A 668 46.00 12.67 -1.41
N GLU A 669 45.32 11.84 -2.20
CA GLU A 669 44.77 10.55 -1.77
C GLU A 669 45.62 9.38 -2.28
N ASN A 670 45.52 8.21 -1.65
CA ASN A 670 46.21 7.01 -2.12
C ASN A 670 45.42 6.30 -3.23
N PRO A 671 45.92 6.23 -4.48
CA PRO A 671 45.19 5.60 -5.59
C PRO A 671 44.90 4.11 -5.39
N ALA A 672 45.68 3.40 -4.56
CA ALA A 672 45.46 1.98 -4.31
C ALA A 672 44.25 1.69 -3.41
N SER A 673 43.77 2.67 -2.64
CA SER A 673 42.71 2.47 -1.65
C SER A 673 41.55 3.45 -1.75
N TYR A 674 41.66 4.47 -2.61
CA TYR A 674 40.63 5.51 -2.72
C TYR A 674 39.48 5.08 -3.64
N ASN A 675 38.30 4.96 -3.05
CA ASN A 675 37.08 4.55 -3.72
C ASN A 675 36.19 5.76 -4.07
N PHE A 676 35.26 5.58 -5.01
CA PHE A 676 34.19 6.55 -5.20
C PHE A 676 33.38 6.74 -3.91
N GLU A 677 33.18 8.00 -3.53
CA GLU A 677 32.19 8.35 -2.49
C GLU A 677 30.78 8.40 -3.12
N ALA A 678 29.80 7.81 -2.45
CA ALA A 678 28.43 7.76 -2.97
C ALA A 678 27.86 9.17 -3.18
N GLY A 679 27.36 9.44 -4.38
CA GLY A 679 26.72 10.69 -4.76
C GLY A 679 27.69 11.82 -5.10
N LYS A 680 28.99 11.63 -4.85
CA LYS A 680 30.03 12.58 -5.24
C LYS A 680 30.41 12.36 -6.70
N GLY A 681 30.66 13.45 -7.42
CA GLY A 681 31.12 13.38 -8.80
C GLY A 681 32.63 13.59 -8.91
N TYR A 682 33.24 12.94 -9.90
CA TYR A 682 34.67 13.01 -10.19
C TYR A 682 34.86 13.32 -11.67
N HIS A 683 35.83 14.17 -11.98
CA HIS A 683 36.21 14.47 -13.35
C HIS A 683 37.40 13.59 -13.73
N ILE A 684 37.19 12.64 -14.65
CA ILE A 684 38.20 11.65 -15.03
C ILE A 684 38.48 11.82 -16.51
N ARG A 685 39.73 12.16 -16.87
CA ARG A 685 40.14 12.15 -18.27
C ARG A 685 40.34 10.73 -18.77
N VAL A 686 40.18 10.54 -20.07
CA VAL A 686 40.48 9.26 -20.71
C VAL A 686 41.98 8.92 -20.68
N GLY A 687 42.26 7.62 -20.86
CA GLY A 687 43.61 7.09 -20.87
C GLY A 687 44.45 7.52 -22.07
N SER A 688 45.75 7.28 -21.98
CA SER A 688 46.70 7.55 -23.08
C SER A 688 46.49 6.68 -24.32
N ASP A 689 45.61 5.69 -24.22
CA ASP A 689 45.20 4.78 -25.28
C ASP A 689 44.07 5.34 -26.18
N PHE A 690 43.59 6.56 -25.93
CA PHE A 690 42.54 7.20 -26.73
C PHE A 690 43.10 7.95 -27.96
N PRO A 691 42.37 8.00 -29.09
CA PRO A 691 42.79 8.74 -30.29
C PRO A 691 42.97 10.23 -30.02
N THR A 692 43.85 10.93 -30.75
CA THR A 692 44.04 12.39 -30.60
C THR A 692 43.14 13.22 -31.50
N THR A 693 42.36 12.60 -32.38
CA THR A 693 41.47 13.26 -33.36
C THR A 693 40.11 12.57 -33.41
N LYS A 694 39.07 13.30 -33.83
CA LYS A 694 37.70 12.77 -33.98
C LYS A 694 37.56 11.95 -35.28
N PRO A 695 36.66 10.94 -35.35
CA PRO A 695 35.80 10.46 -34.27
C PRO A 695 36.59 9.69 -33.20
N GLY A 696 36.35 10.01 -31.93
CA GLY A 696 37.00 9.36 -30.80
C GLY A 696 36.52 7.92 -30.56
N LYS A 697 36.89 7.34 -29.40
CA LYS A 697 36.37 6.03 -28.95
C LYS A 697 35.60 6.17 -27.64
N LYS A 698 34.64 5.29 -27.37
CA LYS A 698 33.88 5.29 -26.11
C LYS A 698 34.76 4.77 -24.96
N HIS A 699 34.60 5.34 -23.77
CA HIS A 699 35.09 4.75 -22.52
C HIS A 699 34.02 3.80 -21.97
N ILE A 700 34.45 2.58 -21.62
CA ILE A 700 33.60 1.58 -20.97
C ILE A 700 33.81 1.70 -19.47
N GLY A 701 32.91 2.42 -18.79
CA GLY A 701 32.90 2.52 -17.35
C GLY A 701 32.32 1.25 -16.75
N LYS A 702 33.17 0.44 -16.09
CA LYS A 702 32.77 -0.80 -15.43
C LYS A 702 32.81 -0.60 -13.91
N PHE A 703 31.64 -0.68 -13.28
CA PHE A 703 31.47 -0.64 -11.84
C PHE A 703 31.21 -2.05 -11.32
N VAL A 704 31.93 -2.49 -10.29
CA VAL A 704 31.80 -3.81 -9.67
C VAL A 704 31.71 -3.65 -8.15
N GLY A 705 30.63 -4.14 -7.56
CA GLY A 705 30.43 -4.12 -6.11
C GLY A 705 28.97 -4.23 -5.71
N GLU A 706 28.69 -4.08 -4.42
CA GLU A 706 27.30 -4.01 -3.91
C GLU A 706 26.60 -2.74 -4.39
N LEU A 707 25.31 -2.82 -4.70
CA LEU A 707 24.54 -1.65 -5.12
C LEU A 707 24.42 -0.60 -4.01
N ASN A 708 24.52 0.66 -4.40
CA ASN A 708 24.14 1.78 -3.56
C ASN A 708 22.61 1.87 -3.47
N THR A 709 22.09 1.97 -2.24
CA THR A 709 20.66 2.00 -1.96
C THR A 709 20.35 2.88 -0.76
N GLY A 710 19.16 3.48 -0.73
CA GLY A 710 18.68 4.31 0.36
C GLY A 710 18.86 5.82 0.14
N LEU A 711 18.84 6.55 1.25
CA LEU A 711 19.05 7.99 1.30
C LEU A 711 20.54 8.32 1.38
N PHE A 712 21.04 9.12 0.44
CA PHE A 712 22.36 9.73 0.52
C PHE A 712 22.26 11.22 0.89
N SER A 713 23.07 11.63 1.85
CA SER A 713 23.19 13.02 2.30
C SER A 713 24.57 13.53 1.91
N ILE A 714 24.63 14.25 0.78
CA ILE A 714 25.89 14.67 0.14
C ILE A 714 26.28 16.07 0.65
N PRO A 715 27.45 16.23 1.30
CA PRO A 715 27.90 17.54 1.75
C PRO A 715 28.24 18.45 0.55
N VAL A 716 27.70 19.67 0.57
CA VAL A 716 27.95 20.71 -0.45
C VAL A 716 28.24 22.05 0.21
N THR A 717 28.99 22.91 -0.49
CA THR A 717 29.39 24.23 0.01
C THR A 717 28.96 25.37 -0.91
N LYS A 718 28.90 26.58 -0.35
CA LYS A 718 28.79 27.84 -1.10
C LYS A 718 29.72 28.87 -0.48
N ASN A 719 31.02 28.58 -0.51
CA ASN A 719 32.06 29.50 -0.03
C ASN A 719 32.41 30.55 -1.07
N ASN A 720 32.10 30.29 -2.35
CA ASN A 720 32.34 31.21 -3.46
C ASN A 720 31.15 31.19 -4.43
N LEU A 721 31.21 30.42 -5.52
CA LEU A 721 30.16 30.44 -6.55
C LEU A 721 29.03 29.43 -6.29
N GLY A 722 29.23 28.47 -5.38
CA GLY A 722 28.21 27.47 -5.03
C GLY A 722 28.12 26.28 -5.98
N TYR A 723 29.06 26.12 -6.92
CA TYR A 723 29.10 24.95 -7.80
C TYR A 723 29.65 23.74 -7.06
N ASN A 724 28.90 22.65 -7.00
CA ASN A 724 29.37 21.40 -6.40
C ASN A 724 29.22 20.27 -7.41
N LEU A 725 30.24 19.42 -7.53
CA LEU A 725 30.23 18.27 -8.42
C LEU A 725 29.67 17.05 -7.69
N ILE A 726 28.46 16.65 -8.05
CA ILE A 726 27.77 15.46 -7.53
C ILE A 726 27.51 14.48 -8.69
N GLY A 727 26.81 13.38 -8.43
CA GLY A 727 26.38 12.49 -9.49
C GLY A 727 25.33 11.50 -9.05
N ASN A 728 24.84 10.70 -9.99
CA ASN A 728 23.85 9.66 -9.72
C ASN A 728 24.48 8.48 -8.98
N PRO A 729 24.13 8.24 -7.70
CA PRO A 729 24.69 7.14 -6.93
C PRO A 729 23.94 5.83 -7.12
N TYR A 730 22.88 5.76 -7.93
CA TYR A 730 21.98 4.62 -7.98
C TYR A 730 22.16 3.80 -9.25
N PRO A 731 21.85 2.48 -9.21
CA PRO A 731 21.87 1.61 -10.38
C PRO A 731 20.64 1.79 -11.31
N ALA A 732 20.02 2.96 -11.29
CA ALA A 732 18.95 3.37 -12.20
C ALA A 732 19.08 4.88 -12.50
N PRO A 733 18.58 5.38 -13.64
CA PRO A 733 18.53 6.80 -13.92
C PRO A 733 17.72 7.56 -12.87
N ILE A 734 18.11 8.80 -12.55
CA ILE A 734 17.39 9.70 -11.63
C ILE A 734 16.78 10.90 -12.35
N TYR A 735 15.64 11.36 -11.85
CA TYR A 735 14.95 12.53 -12.38
C TYR A 735 15.47 13.83 -11.75
N ALA A 736 15.98 14.73 -12.59
CA ALA A 736 16.44 16.07 -12.22
C ALA A 736 15.37 16.87 -11.46
N ASN A 737 14.10 16.84 -11.90
CA ASN A 737 13.01 17.54 -11.22
C ASN A 737 12.75 17.02 -9.79
N ARG A 738 12.96 15.73 -9.52
CA ARG A 738 12.84 15.19 -8.15
C ARG A 738 13.98 15.72 -7.27
N ILE A 739 15.19 15.85 -7.82
CA ILE A 739 16.32 16.47 -7.12
C ILE A 739 16.04 17.93 -6.80
N LEU A 740 15.60 18.72 -7.79
CA LEU A 740 15.29 20.14 -7.63
C LEU A 740 14.15 20.36 -6.62
N ASN A 741 13.06 19.60 -6.72
CA ASN A 741 11.90 19.74 -5.83
C ASN A 741 12.22 19.37 -4.38
N THR A 742 13.06 18.34 -4.14
CA THR A 742 13.44 17.96 -2.77
C THR A 742 14.53 18.88 -2.19
N ASN A 743 15.41 19.41 -3.02
CA ASN A 743 16.53 20.24 -2.61
C ASN A 743 16.32 21.68 -3.09
N SER A 744 15.44 22.39 -2.39
CA SER A 744 15.05 23.77 -2.74
C SER A 744 16.20 24.77 -2.74
N ASP A 745 17.38 24.44 -2.21
CA ASP A 745 18.57 25.30 -2.26
C ASP A 745 19.37 25.18 -3.57
N ILE A 746 19.00 24.27 -4.48
CA ILE A 746 19.64 24.14 -5.80
C ILE A 746 18.96 25.08 -6.79
N SER A 747 19.72 25.95 -7.46
CA SER A 747 19.22 26.84 -8.51
C SER A 747 19.12 26.16 -9.87
N ALA A 748 20.16 25.42 -10.27
CA ALA A 748 20.25 24.81 -11.60
C ALA A 748 21.22 23.63 -11.60
N LEU A 749 21.06 22.76 -12.60
CA LEU A 749 21.97 21.65 -12.88
C LEU A 749 22.78 21.92 -14.14
N TYR A 750 24.06 21.52 -14.15
CA TYR A 750 24.94 21.68 -15.31
C TYR A 750 25.65 20.36 -15.63
N PHE A 751 25.63 19.99 -16.91
CA PHE A 751 26.23 18.75 -17.41
C PHE A 751 27.37 19.08 -18.37
N TRP A 752 28.49 18.39 -18.16
CA TRP A 752 29.67 18.53 -19.01
C TRP A 752 29.52 17.73 -20.30
N THR A 753 29.93 18.34 -21.40
CA THR A 753 30.07 17.73 -22.72
C THR A 753 31.53 17.85 -23.18
N GLN A 754 31.93 17.02 -24.11
CA GLN A 754 33.30 16.96 -24.64
C GLN A 754 33.31 17.17 -26.16
N GLU A 755 32.34 17.94 -26.66
CA GLU A 755 32.20 18.11 -28.10
C GLU A 755 33.22 19.10 -28.66
N SER A 756 33.64 20.10 -27.87
CA SER A 756 34.74 21.00 -28.25
C SER A 756 36.03 20.48 -27.63
N PRO A 757 37.05 20.14 -28.44
CA PRO A 757 38.34 19.68 -27.92
C PRO A 757 39.06 20.81 -27.17
N LEU A 758 39.89 20.42 -26.19
CA LEU A 758 40.76 21.35 -25.48
C LEU A 758 41.94 21.75 -26.37
N THR A 759 42.15 23.05 -26.57
CA THR A 759 43.31 23.61 -27.30
C THR A 759 44.26 24.33 -26.34
N THR A 760 45.40 24.81 -26.84
CA THR A 760 46.34 25.66 -26.08
C THR A 760 45.67 26.94 -25.56
N ASN A 761 44.66 27.45 -26.27
CA ASN A 761 43.91 28.66 -25.92
C ASN A 761 42.63 28.36 -25.12
N GLY A 762 42.46 27.12 -24.64
CA GLY A 762 41.27 26.66 -23.95
C GLY A 762 40.25 26.00 -24.88
N TYR A 763 39.00 25.92 -24.42
CA TYR A 763 37.90 25.38 -25.21
C TYR A 763 37.37 26.46 -26.16
N ALA A 764 37.22 26.10 -27.43
CA ALA A 764 36.71 27.03 -28.44
C ALA A 764 35.23 27.40 -28.16
N SER A 765 34.42 26.44 -27.68
CA SER A 765 33.00 26.61 -27.39
C SER A 765 32.63 26.15 -25.97
N ASN A 766 31.51 26.64 -25.42
CA ASN A 766 31.01 26.18 -24.12
C ASN A 766 30.67 24.69 -24.15
N ASN A 767 31.16 23.94 -23.17
CA ASN A 767 30.94 22.52 -23.01
C ASN A 767 29.86 22.20 -21.93
N TYR A 768 29.23 23.19 -21.32
CA TYR A 768 28.17 22.95 -20.32
C TYR A 768 26.77 23.15 -20.90
N SER A 769 25.95 22.10 -20.80
CA SER A 769 24.49 22.18 -20.94
C SER A 769 23.84 22.41 -19.58
N SER A 770 22.72 23.13 -19.52
CA SER A 770 22.04 23.49 -18.26
C SER A 770 20.63 22.91 -18.22
N TYR A 771 20.11 22.66 -17.02
CA TYR A 771 18.74 22.20 -16.78
C TYR A 771 18.12 22.83 -15.53
N THR A 772 16.86 23.22 -15.64
CA THR A 772 15.99 23.70 -14.55
C THR A 772 14.59 23.12 -14.72
N ARG A 773 13.64 23.51 -13.85
CA ARG A 773 12.23 23.16 -14.01
C ARG A 773 11.61 23.72 -15.30
N ALA A 774 12.19 24.77 -15.88
CA ALA A 774 11.75 25.32 -17.16
C ALA A 774 12.16 24.44 -18.35
N GLY A 775 13.23 23.65 -18.22
CA GLY A 775 13.74 22.76 -19.27
C GLY A 775 15.26 22.79 -19.40
N GLY A 776 15.77 22.19 -20.48
CA GLY A 776 17.19 22.14 -20.78
C GLY A 776 17.63 23.01 -21.95
N VAL A 777 18.89 23.45 -21.91
CA VAL A 777 19.64 24.04 -23.04
C VAL A 777 20.85 23.19 -23.37
N GLN A 778 21.15 23.05 -24.66
CA GLN A 778 22.34 22.37 -25.15
C GLN A 778 23.62 23.15 -24.79
N ALA A 779 24.74 22.44 -24.65
CA ALA A 779 26.04 23.09 -24.69
C ALA A 779 26.31 23.61 -26.12
N ALA A 780 27.02 24.72 -26.24
CA ALA A 780 27.37 25.30 -27.54
C ALA A 780 28.18 24.35 -28.41
N ALA A 781 29.05 23.55 -27.77
CA ALA A 781 29.86 22.57 -28.44
C ALA A 781 29.03 21.43 -29.06
N GLY A 782 27.79 21.22 -28.61
CA GLY A 782 26.89 20.16 -29.04
C GLY A 782 26.43 19.26 -27.89
N GLY A 783 26.07 18.02 -28.21
CA GLY A 783 25.57 17.04 -27.24
C GLY A 783 24.04 17.00 -27.15
N LYS A 784 23.48 16.18 -26.26
CA LYS A 784 22.02 16.10 -26.08
C LYS A 784 21.54 17.23 -25.17
N ILE A 785 20.39 17.81 -25.48
CA ILE A 785 19.68 18.69 -24.55
C ILE A 785 19.26 17.85 -23.33
N PRO A 786 19.61 18.26 -22.10
CA PRO A 786 19.15 17.56 -20.90
C PRO A 786 17.61 17.54 -20.86
N ASN A 787 17.04 16.36 -20.78
CA ASN A 787 15.58 16.14 -20.75
C ASN A 787 15.05 15.83 -19.35
N GLY A 788 15.91 15.93 -18.33
CA GLY A 788 15.57 15.62 -16.95
C GLY A 788 15.97 14.21 -16.49
N ASN A 789 16.36 13.30 -17.40
CA ASN A 789 16.92 11.99 -17.02
C ASN A 789 18.44 12.08 -16.85
N ILE A 790 18.92 11.71 -15.67
CA ILE A 790 20.35 11.64 -15.35
C ILE A 790 20.76 10.17 -15.30
N ALA A 791 21.60 9.75 -16.25
CA ALA A 791 22.00 8.36 -16.44
C ALA A 791 22.76 7.77 -15.22
N ILE A 792 22.86 6.44 -15.18
CA ILE A 792 23.57 5.71 -14.14
C ILE A 792 25.05 6.11 -14.14
N GLY A 793 25.57 6.47 -12.96
CA GLY A 793 26.97 6.88 -12.80
C GLY A 793 27.33 8.22 -13.47
N GLN A 794 26.37 8.97 -14.00
CA GLN A 794 26.62 10.30 -14.57
C GLN A 794 26.86 11.33 -13.46
N GLY A 795 27.98 12.05 -13.55
CA GLY A 795 28.26 13.22 -12.73
C GLY A 795 27.70 14.52 -13.33
N PHE A 796 27.33 15.47 -12.48
CA PHE A 796 26.79 16.77 -12.85
C PHE A 796 27.04 17.80 -11.75
N PHE A 797 27.04 19.07 -12.13
CA PHE A 797 27.16 20.18 -11.20
C PHE A 797 25.78 20.63 -10.71
N VAL A 798 25.72 20.98 -9.43
CA VAL A 798 24.62 21.74 -8.82
C VAL A 798 25.11 23.14 -8.46
N GLU A 799 24.27 24.15 -8.64
CA GLU A 799 24.52 25.52 -8.15
C GLU A 799 23.69 25.79 -6.89
N MET A 800 24.37 26.04 -5.78
CA MET A 800 23.73 26.30 -4.49
C MET A 800 23.39 27.78 -4.30
N VAL A 801 22.23 28.06 -3.69
CA VAL A 801 21.88 29.43 -3.28
C VAL A 801 22.31 29.81 -1.86
N ASN A 802 22.42 28.85 -0.95
CA ASN A 802 22.71 29.07 0.48
C ASN A 802 24.04 28.41 0.92
N ASN A 803 24.57 28.88 2.05
CA ASN A 803 25.78 28.43 2.76
C ASN A 803 25.71 26.95 3.21
N PRO A 804 26.84 26.28 3.56
CA PRO A 804 26.98 24.81 3.44
C PRO A 804 25.87 23.99 4.10
N ARG A 805 25.41 22.98 3.36
CA ARG A 805 24.32 22.07 3.72
C ARG A 805 24.59 20.69 3.08
N ASN A 806 23.65 19.77 3.27
CA ASN A 806 23.63 18.50 2.57
C ASN A 806 22.53 18.48 1.50
N ILE A 807 22.85 17.96 0.32
CA ILE A 807 21.86 17.58 -0.69
C ILE A 807 21.40 16.16 -0.40
N LEU A 808 20.09 15.96 -0.40
CA LEU A 808 19.47 14.66 -0.23
C LEU A 808 19.20 14.03 -1.60
N LEU A 809 19.74 12.84 -1.82
CA LEU A 809 19.35 11.95 -2.91
C LEU A 809 18.67 10.72 -2.31
N HIS A 810 17.52 10.32 -2.86
CA HIS A 810 16.78 9.15 -2.38
C HIS A 810 16.45 8.20 -3.54
N ASN A 811 16.34 6.89 -3.30
CA ASN A 811 15.96 5.89 -4.32
C ASN A 811 14.66 6.24 -5.04
N SER A 812 13.72 6.91 -4.36
CA SER A 812 12.48 7.39 -4.97
C SER A 812 12.70 8.44 -6.07
N PHE A 813 13.93 8.87 -6.32
CA PHE A 813 14.25 9.75 -7.46
C PHE A 813 14.51 8.96 -8.74
N THR A 814 14.70 7.64 -8.64
CA THR A 814 14.98 6.78 -9.77
C THR A 814 13.74 6.49 -10.61
N GLY A 815 13.97 6.18 -11.88
CA GLY A 815 12.95 5.72 -12.82
C GLY A 815 13.34 5.89 -14.27
N TRP A 816 12.55 5.25 -15.13
CA TRP A 816 12.57 5.43 -16.57
C TRP A 816 11.21 5.92 -16.98
N ASP A 817 11.19 6.91 -17.86
CA ASP A 817 9.95 7.59 -18.16
C ASP A 817 9.09 6.76 -19.11
N ASP A 818 8.26 5.89 -18.55
CA ASP A 818 7.17 5.22 -19.26
C ASP A 818 5.89 6.07 -19.25
N LYS A 819 5.93 7.27 -18.64
CA LYS A 819 4.76 8.11 -18.36
C LYS A 819 4.82 9.48 -19.05
N VAL A 820 5.61 9.65 -20.12
CA VAL A 820 5.46 10.80 -21.05
C VAL A 820 4.29 10.61 -22.02
N ILE A 821 3.19 10.00 -21.55
CA ILE A 821 1.92 9.95 -22.26
C ILE A 821 0.82 10.24 -21.21
N PHE A 822 0.47 11.53 -21.12
CA PHE A 822 -0.71 12.19 -20.52
C PHE A 822 -0.71 12.69 -19.04
N HIS A 823 -0.31 13.98 -18.92
CA HIS A 823 -1.08 15.12 -18.35
C HIS A 823 -1.03 15.45 -16.85
N LYS A 824 -0.09 16.35 -16.51
CA LYS A 824 -0.40 17.68 -15.94
C LYS A 824 0.54 18.73 -16.56
N ASN A 825 0.01 19.49 -17.52
CA ASN A 825 0.45 20.81 -18.01
C ASN A 825 1.77 20.97 -18.81
N GLU A 826 2.22 20.00 -19.62
CA GLU A 826 3.27 20.32 -20.63
C GLU A 826 2.72 21.01 -21.88
N GLU A 827 1.46 20.79 -22.29
CA GLU A 827 0.86 21.47 -23.47
C GLU A 827 0.76 23.00 -23.30
N ASP A 828 0.66 23.50 -22.06
CA ASP A 828 0.64 24.95 -21.77
C ASP A 828 2.04 25.58 -21.70
N THR A 829 3.10 24.76 -21.62
CA THR A 829 4.47 25.27 -21.51
C THR A 829 5.05 25.54 -22.89
N LYS A 830 5.26 26.81 -23.23
CA LYS A 830 5.81 27.21 -24.55
C LYS A 830 7.28 27.54 -24.43
N ARG A 831 8.11 27.01 -25.34
CA ARG A 831 9.57 27.20 -25.29
C ARG A 831 10.12 27.79 -26.59
N VAL A 832 11.03 28.75 -26.46
CA VAL A 832 11.79 29.32 -27.57
C VAL A 832 13.27 29.14 -27.27
N ARG A 833 14.00 28.42 -28.13
CA ARG A 833 15.46 28.28 -28.02
C ARG A 833 16.18 29.05 -29.10
N LEU A 834 17.17 29.85 -28.71
CA LEU A 834 17.99 30.65 -29.61
C LEU A 834 19.45 30.26 -29.48
N ASP A 835 20.13 30.13 -30.62
CA ASP A 835 21.56 29.86 -30.70
C ASP A 835 22.31 31.13 -31.12
N LEU A 836 23.48 31.33 -30.52
CA LEU A 836 24.47 32.32 -30.95
C LEU A 836 25.63 31.64 -31.67
N PHE A 837 26.03 32.21 -32.81
CA PHE A 837 27.25 31.86 -33.54
C PHE A 837 28.16 33.09 -33.68
N GLU A 838 29.48 32.85 -33.68
CA GLU A 838 30.52 33.80 -34.10
C GLU A 838 31.14 33.22 -35.38
N GLY A 839 30.89 33.86 -36.52
CA GLY A 839 31.07 33.23 -37.83
C GLY A 839 30.31 31.90 -37.92
N ALA A 840 31.02 30.80 -38.19
CA ALA A 840 30.45 29.44 -38.24
C ALA A 840 30.47 28.71 -36.89
N GLN A 841 31.02 29.32 -35.84
CA GLN A 841 31.26 28.65 -34.57
C GLN A 841 30.13 28.91 -33.57
N ALA A 842 29.44 27.86 -33.11
CA ALA A 842 28.43 27.96 -32.05
C ALA A 842 29.06 28.38 -30.71
N LYS A 843 28.41 29.32 -30.01
CA LYS A 843 28.93 29.93 -28.77
C LYS A 843 28.09 29.65 -27.53
N ASN A 844 26.77 29.72 -27.62
CA ASN A 844 25.83 29.24 -26.58
C ASN A 844 24.39 29.17 -27.11
N GLN A 845 23.54 28.47 -26.35
CA GLN A 845 22.10 28.43 -26.53
C GLN A 845 21.42 29.07 -25.31
N ILE A 846 20.29 29.74 -25.53
CA ILE A 846 19.38 30.21 -24.47
C ILE A 846 17.98 29.65 -24.65
N LEU A 847 17.22 29.57 -23.56
CA LEU A 847 15.83 29.13 -23.52
C LEU A 847 14.96 30.18 -22.82
N VAL A 848 13.90 30.60 -23.50
CA VAL A 848 12.79 31.34 -22.90
C VAL A 848 11.60 30.40 -22.80
N THR A 849 11.07 30.23 -21.58
CA THR A 849 9.94 29.32 -21.30
C THR A 849 8.79 30.09 -20.71
N TYR A 850 7.60 29.95 -21.30
CA TYR A 850 6.35 30.48 -20.76
C TYR A 850 5.64 29.36 -20.00
N MET A 851 5.40 29.53 -18.70
CA MET A 851 4.79 28.51 -17.86
C MET A 851 3.95 29.10 -16.72
N GLN A 852 3.00 28.33 -16.22
CA GLN A 852 2.01 28.78 -15.23
C GLN A 852 2.63 29.24 -13.90
N ASP A 853 3.73 28.60 -13.47
CA ASP A 853 4.36 28.84 -12.18
C ASP A 853 5.54 29.84 -12.26
N ALA A 854 5.72 30.53 -13.38
CA ALA A 854 6.80 31.51 -13.56
C ALA A 854 6.27 32.95 -13.56
N THR A 855 7.14 33.88 -13.21
CA THR A 855 6.94 35.33 -13.29
C THR A 855 7.84 35.92 -14.37
N ASN A 856 7.74 37.23 -14.64
CA ASN A 856 8.72 37.91 -15.50
C ASN A 856 9.96 38.38 -14.72
N GLY A 857 9.98 38.20 -13.38
CA GLY A 857 11.12 38.46 -12.52
C GLY A 857 12.03 37.22 -12.40
N PHE A 858 12.95 37.24 -11.43
CA PHE A 858 13.81 36.08 -11.17
C PHE A 858 13.04 35.02 -10.38
N ASP A 859 12.92 33.83 -10.96
CA ASP A 859 12.28 32.67 -10.40
C ASP A 859 13.31 31.58 -10.08
N HIS A 860 13.49 31.34 -8.79
CA HIS A 860 14.40 30.33 -8.28
C HIS A 860 14.01 28.92 -8.76
N GLN A 861 15.00 28.13 -9.21
CA GLN A 861 14.85 26.79 -9.85
C GLN A 861 14.15 26.76 -11.22
N ILE A 862 13.70 27.90 -11.73
CA ILE A 862 13.13 28.06 -13.06
C ILE A 862 14.18 28.72 -13.95
N ASP A 863 14.79 29.79 -13.49
CA ASP A 863 15.85 30.50 -14.20
C ASP A 863 17.22 29.88 -13.95
N ALA A 864 18.04 29.82 -15.01
CA ALA A 864 19.45 29.43 -14.91
C ALA A 864 20.35 30.56 -15.36
N LYS A 865 21.33 30.88 -14.52
CA LYS A 865 22.43 31.77 -14.88
C LYS A 865 23.32 31.09 -15.91
N LEU A 866 23.98 31.88 -16.73
CA LEU A 866 25.13 31.41 -17.49
C LEU A 866 26.16 30.84 -16.50
N ASN A 867 26.64 29.63 -16.76
CA ASN A 867 27.67 29.04 -15.94
C ASN A 867 28.91 29.95 -15.94
N LYS A 868 29.29 30.46 -14.76
CA LYS A 868 30.36 31.47 -14.62
C LYS A 868 31.76 30.94 -14.96
N MET A 869 31.90 29.64 -15.21
CA MET A 869 33.14 29.05 -15.73
C MET A 869 33.30 29.23 -17.25
N PHE A 870 32.25 29.65 -17.97
CA PHE A 870 32.35 29.95 -19.40
C PHE A 870 32.83 31.39 -19.64
N ASN A 871 33.82 31.56 -20.52
CA ASN A 871 34.42 32.86 -20.84
C ASN A 871 34.55 33.06 -22.36
N GLY A 872 33.42 33.01 -23.08
CA GLY A 872 33.33 33.30 -24.50
C GLY A 872 32.27 34.37 -24.80
N SER A 873 32.12 34.72 -26.08
CA SER A 873 31.01 35.57 -26.55
C SER A 873 29.68 34.89 -26.22
N THR A 874 28.67 35.64 -25.76
CA THR A 874 27.42 35.07 -25.24
C THR A 874 26.18 35.88 -25.58
N LEU A 875 25.10 35.17 -25.89
CA LEU A 875 23.72 35.68 -25.86
C LEU A 875 23.09 35.28 -24.53
N PHE A 876 22.33 36.16 -23.90
CA PHE A 876 21.65 35.90 -22.64
C PHE A 876 20.34 36.67 -22.57
N SER A 877 19.38 36.21 -21.78
CA SER A 877 18.22 37.03 -21.43
C SER A 877 18.52 37.91 -20.22
N ILE A 878 17.84 39.06 -20.18
CA ILE A 878 17.95 40.04 -19.09
C ILE A 878 16.66 39.98 -18.27
N ILE A 879 16.83 39.80 -16.96
CA ILE A 879 15.74 39.86 -15.98
C ILE A 879 15.87 41.19 -15.23
N GLU A 880 14.80 42.00 -15.27
CA GLU A 880 14.79 43.33 -14.66
C GLU A 880 15.13 43.25 -13.15
N GLY A 881 15.96 44.18 -12.68
CA GLY A 881 16.41 44.23 -11.28
C GLY A 881 17.52 43.24 -10.91
N THR A 882 18.07 42.50 -11.88
CA THR A 882 19.20 41.58 -11.64
C THR A 882 20.45 41.96 -12.46
N PRO A 883 21.67 41.77 -11.92
CA PRO A 883 22.91 42.02 -12.65
C PRO A 883 23.45 40.78 -13.40
N GLU A 884 22.71 39.67 -13.38
CA GLU A 884 23.18 38.37 -13.84
C GLU A 884 22.78 38.09 -15.31
N LYS A 885 23.50 37.20 -15.97
CA LYS A 885 23.21 36.75 -17.35
C LYS A 885 22.48 35.42 -17.31
N TYR A 886 21.33 35.30 -17.97
CA TYR A 886 20.51 34.09 -17.92
C TYR A 886 20.55 33.31 -19.24
N VAL A 887 20.76 32.00 -19.14
CA VAL A 887 20.66 31.05 -20.27
C VAL A 887 19.32 30.31 -20.29
N ILE A 888 18.63 30.25 -19.16
CA ILE A 888 17.24 29.81 -19.08
C ILE A 888 16.46 30.88 -18.33
N GLN A 889 15.37 31.34 -18.92
CA GLN A 889 14.43 32.25 -18.28
C GLN A 889 13.00 31.68 -18.36
N GLY A 890 12.37 31.53 -17.20
CA GLY A 890 10.93 31.38 -17.08
C GLY A 890 10.23 32.72 -17.20
N ARG A 891 9.03 32.70 -17.78
CA ARG A 891 8.16 33.86 -17.93
C ARG A 891 6.73 33.45 -17.59
N ALA A 892 5.96 34.43 -17.12
CA ALA A 892 4.53 34.28 -16.91
C ALA A 892 3.83 33.77 -18.19
N PRO A 893 2.65 33.13 -18.10
CA PRO A 893 1.98 32.54 -19.26
C PRO A 893 1.94 33.43 -20.51
N PHE A 894 2.19 32.79 -21.67
CA PHE A 894 2.43 33.47 -22.94
C PHE A 894 1.30 34.44 -23.33
N THR A 895 1.70 35.63 -23.76
CA THR A 895 0.83 36.56 -24.49
C THR A 895 1.56 37.10 -25.71
N THR A 896 0.82 37.39 -26.78
CA THR A 896 1.41 37.93 -28.02
C THR A 896 1.97 39.34 -27.88
N GLU A 897 1.66 40.03 -26.77
CA GLU A 897 2.16 41.38 -26.47
C GLU A 897 3.44 41.37 -25.63
N ASP A 898 3.90 40.18 -25.21
CA ASP A 898 5.13 40.06 -24.43
C ASP A 898 6.36 40.49 -25.23
N THR A 899 7.36 41.01 -24.51
CA THR A 899 8.66 41.38 -25.07
C THR A 899 9.75 40.85 -24.13
N VAL A 900 10.74 40.17 -24.71
CA VAL A 900 11.84 39.57 -23.95
C VAL A 900 13.13 40.30 -24.27
N GLN A 901 13.69 41.01 -23.29
CA GLN A 901 14.96 41.71 -23.48
C GLN A 901 16.13 40.71 -23.51
N LEU A 902 16.99 40.85 -24.52
CA LEU A 902 18.19 40.06 -24.67
C LEU A 902 19.44 40.95 -24.56
N GLY A 903 20.45 40.42 -23.88
CA GLY A 903 21.79 40.97 -23.86
C GLY A 903 22.76 40.12 -24.68
N PHE A 904 23.77 40.78 -25.21
CA PHE A 904 24.81 40.16 -26.01
C PHE A 904 26.20 40.66 -25.57
N GLU A 905 27.13 39.75 -25.31
CA GLU A 905 28.53 40.06 -25.03
C GLU A 905 29.42 39.50 -26.15
N ALA A 906 30.16 40.38 -26.81
CA ALA A 906 31.19 40.03 -27.77
C ALA A 906 32.56 40.07 -27.09
N LYS A 907 33.28 38.94 -27.09
CA LYS A 907 34.67 38.90 -26.58
C LYS A 907 35.68 39.38 -27.62
N GLU A 908 35.33 39.29 -28.90
CA GLU A 908 36.15 39.72 -30.02
C GLU A 908 35.31 40.46 -31.07
N SER A 909 35.99 41.22 -31.92
CA SER A 909 35.35 41.94 -33.03
C SER A 909 35.15 40.98 -34.21
N ALA A 910 33.90 40.61 -34.49
CA ALA A 910 33.56 39.53 -35.42
C ALA A 910 32.11 39.66 -35.94
N PRO A 911 31.75 38.96 -37.03
CA PRO A 911 30.36 38.75 -37.41
C PRO A 911 29.71 37.71 -36.48
N TYR A 912 28.52 38.02 -35.97
CA TYR A 912 27.73 37.15 -35.12
C TYR A 912 26.39 36.83 -35.76
N THR A 913 25.84 35.66 -35.44
CA THR A 913 24.53 35.22 -35.92
C THR A 913 23.66 34.74 -34.78
N ILE A 914 22.44 35.27 -34.67
CA ILE A 914 21.38 34.78 -33.79
C ILE A 914 20.40 33.97 -34.64
N LYS A 915 20.11 32.74 -34.22
CA LYS A 915 19.23 31.82 -34.95
C LYS A 915 18.23 31.17 -34.02
N LEU A 916 16.98 31.01 -34.48
CA LEU A 916 16.00 30.16 -33.81
C LEU A 916 16.38 28.69 -34.00
N ASN A 917 16.61 27.99 -32.89
CA ASN A 917 16.92 26.57 -32.89
C ASN A 917 15.63 25.74 -32.98
N SER A 918 14.69 26.02 -32.07
CA SER A 918 13.45 25.27 -31.94
C SER A 918 12.39 26.08 -31.18
N THR A 919 11.13 25.77 -31.46
CA THR A 919 9.98 26.15 -30.65
C THR A 919 9.26 24.88 -30.17
N GLU A 920 8.65 24.95 -28.98
CA GLU A 920 7.75 23.91 -28.47
C GLU A 920 6.40 24.54 -28.11
N ASN A 921 5.29 23.88 -28.47
CA ASN A 921 3.92 24.26 -28.13
C ASN A 921 3.49 25.67 -28.59
N PHE A 922 4.01 26.11 -29.75
CA PHE A 922 3.54 27.31 -30.44
C PHE A 922 2.68 26.93 -31.66
N GLU A 923 1.47 27.48 -31.75
CA GLU A 923 0.58 27.34 -32.92
C GLU A 923 0.93 28.40 -33.97
N ASP A 924 1.87 28.11 -34.88
CA ASP A 924 2.31 28.98 -35.99
C ASP A 924 2.72 30.42 -35.59
N GLN A 925 3.05 30.65 -34.33
CA GLN A 925 3.45 31.95 -33.82
C GLN A 925 4.83 32.35 -34.35
N ALA A 926 4.88 33.43 -35.13
CA ALA A 926 6.14 34.05 -35.57
C ALA A 926 6.93 34.61 -34.38
N ILE A 927 8.25 34.42 -34.41
CA ILE A 927 9.21 34.86 -33.39
C ILE A 927 10.10 35.90 -34.04
N TYR A 928 9.99 37.17 -33.64
CA TYR A 928 10.77 38.23 -34.25
C TYR A 928 11.90 38.68 -33.31
N LEU A 929 13.06 38.96 -33.87
CA LEU A 929 14.15 39.67 -33.21
C LEU A 929 14.13 41.13 -33.65
N ARG A 930 14.04 42.05 -32.71
CA ARG A 930 14.18 43.49 -32.95
C ARG A 930 15.59 43.94 -32.55
N ASP A 931 16.34 44.45 -33.51
CA ASP A 931 17.60 45.17 -33.28
C ASP A 931 17.29 46.68 -33.18
N LYS A 932 17.47 47.23 -31.98
CA LYS A 932 17.18 48.65 -31.67
C LYS A 932 18.29 49.59 -32.09
N GLU A 933 19.50 49.09 -32.33
CA GLU A 933 20.64 49.87 -32.81
C GLU A 933 20.57 50.07 -34.33
N LEU A 934 20.22 49.00 -35.07
CA LEU A 934 20.07 49.04 -36.52
C LEU A 934 18.63 49.32 -36.98
N HIS A 935 17.69 49.43 -36.05
CA HIS A 935 16.25 49.64 -36.31
C HIS A 935 15.64 48.58 -37.24
N GLN A 936 16.02 47.31 -37.07
CA GLN A 936 15.55 46.19 -37.90
C GLN A 936 14.68 45.23 -37.08
N VAL A 937 13.70 44.62 -37.74
CA VAL A 937 12.88 43.52 -37.19
C VAL A 937 12.99 42.33 -38.14
N VAL A 938 13.47 41.20 -37.63
CA VAL A 938 13.73 39.99 -38.41
C VAL A 938 12.86 38.86 -37.88
N ASP A 939 12.17 38.16 -38.78
CA ASP A 939 11.36 36.99 -38.46
C ASP A 939 12.27 35.75 -38.34
N LEU A 940 12.62 35.39 -37.10
CA LEU A 940 13.51 34.26 -36.83
C LEU A 940 12.88 32.90 -37.17
N THR A 941 11.57 32.84 -37.39
CA THR A 941 10.91 31.60 -37.87
C THR A 941 11.16 31.33 -39.35
N LYS A 942 11.60 32.34 -40.10
CA LYS A 942 11.90 32.23 -41.53
C LYS A 942 13.39 32.17 -41.82
N ASP A 943 14.19 32.97 -41.13
CA ASP A 943 15.64 33.04 -41.35
C ASP A 943 16.41 33.43 -40.09
N HIS A 944 17.74 33.39 -40.15
CA HIS A 944 18.65 33.85 -39.09
C HIS A 944 18.95 35.35 -39.20
N TYR A 945 19.54 35.92 -38.14
CA TYR A 945 20.00 37.31 -38.14
C TYR A 945 21.51 37.41 -37.96
N THR A 946 22.22 37.99 -38.94
CA THR A 946 23.67 38.23 -38.88
C THR A 946 23.98 39.71 -38.72
N PHE A 947 24.94 40.03 -37.85
CA PHE A 947 25.38 41.39 -37.58
C PHE A 947 26.86 41.43 -37.18
N ASP A 948 27.53 42.54 -37.47
CA ASP A 948 28.87 42.80 -36.95
C ASP A 948 28.80 43.44 -35.56
N ALA A 949 29.71 43.04 -34.67
CA ALA A 949 29.86 43.67 -33.36
C ALA A 949 31.33 43.82 -32.98
N GLN A 950 31.64 44.92 -32.29
CA GLN A 950 32.93 45.13 -31.65
C GLN A 950 32.97 44.43 -30.29
N GLN A 951 34.16 44.26 -29.73
CA GLN A 951 34.30 43.76 -28.36
C GLN A 951 33.53 44.67 -27.39
N GLY A 952 32.60 44.11 -26.61
CA GLY A 952 31.73 44.88 -25.74
C GLY A 952 30.52 44.11 -25.22
N ILE A 953 29.72 44.79 -24.40
CA ILE A 953 28.45 44.28 -23.84
C ILE A 953 27.31 45.18 -24.32
N TYR A 954 26.30 44.56 -24.93
CA TYR A 954 25.16 45.19 -25.57
C TYR A 954 23.87 44.72 -24.88
N ASN A 955 23.43 45.42 -23.83
CA ASN A 955 22.24 45.05 -23.05
C ASN A 955 20.93 45.62 -23.59
N ASP A 956 21.01 46.68 -24.40
CA ASP A 956 19.84 47.43 -24.90
C ASP A 956 19.63 47.27 -26.40
N ARG A 957 20.33 46.34 -27.05
CA ARG A 957 20.30 46.18 -28.50
C ARG A 957 19.16 45.26 -28.97
N PHE A 958 18.94 44.14 -28.29
CA PHE A 958 18.09 43.07 -28.79
C PHE A 958 16.88 42.80 -27.91
N GLU A 959 15.74 42.50 -28.55
CA GLU A 959 14.56 41.97 -27.87
C GLU A 959 13.78 41.01 -28.78
N ILE A 960 13.16 40.01 -28.19
CA ILE A 960 12.19 39.14 -28.85
C ILE A 960 10.80 39.75 -28.70
N ILE A 961 10.06 39.81 -29.81
CA ILE A 961 8.67 40.24 -29.87
C ILE A 961 7.85 39.20 -30.66
N TYR A 962 6.56 39.11 -30.37
CA TYR A 962 5.64 38.16 -31.00
C TYR A 962 4.64 38.82 -31.96
N GLN A 963 4.66 40.16 -32.04
CA GLN A 963 3.88 40.92 -32.99
C GLN A 963 4.74 41.98 -33.68
N ASN A 964 4.67 42.01 -35.01
CA ASN A 964 5.22 43.10 -35.80
C ASN A 964 4.14 44.17 -36.01
N LYS A 965 3.78 44.90 -34.94
CA LYS A 965 2.88 46.06 -35.03
C LYS A 965 3.64 47.24 -35.64
N THR A 966 3.65 47.32 -36.97
CA THR A 966 3.77 48.63 -37.61
C THR A 966 2.43 49.33 -37.40
N LEU A 967 2.40 50.50 -36.76
CA LEU A 967 1.20 51.35 -36.73
C LEU A 967 0.82 51.67 -38.17
N SER A 968 -0.10 50.90 -38.72
CA SER A 968 -0.67 51.16 -40.03
C SER A 968 -1.64 52.33 -39.89
N THR A 969 -1.66 53.22 -40.88
CA THR A 969 -2.64 54.32 -40.96
C THR A 969 -4.09 53.83 -40.93
N SER A 970 -4.34 52.52 -41.10
CA SER A 970 -5.64 51.86 -40.95
C SER A 970 -6.13 51.76 -39.49
N ASP A 971 -5.30 51.81 -38.46
CA ASP A 971 -5.81 51.71 -37.07
C ASP A 971 -6.38 53.05 -36.55
N LEU A 972 -6.04 54.18 -37.18
CA LEU A 972 -6.74 55.47 -36.99
C LEU A 972 -8.15 55.47 -37.60
N SER A 973 -8.46 54.53 -38.51
CA SER A 973 -9.76 54.45 -39.20
C SER A 973 -10.86 53.74 -38.41
N LYS A 974 -10.53 53.13 -37.26
CA LYS A 974 -11.47 52.37 -36.40
C LYS A 974 -12.13 53.21 -35.30
N GLN A 975 -11.77 54.49 -35.14
CA GLN A 975 -12.43 55.40 -34.20
C GLN A 975 -13.29 56.43 -34.97
N ASP A 976 -14.60 56.44 -34.72
CA ASP A 976 -15.56 57.35 -35.38
C ASP A 976 -15.23 58.83 -35.12
N VAL A 977 -14.64 59.13 -33.96
CA VAL A 977 -14.18 60.45 -33.55
C VAL A 977 -12.81 60.29 -32.87
N VAL A 978 -11.81 61.02 -33.36
CA VAL A 978 -10.45 61.07 -32.82
C VAL A 978 -10.23 62.45 -32.19
N VAL A 979 -9.66 62.47 -30.99
CA VAL A 979 -9.26 63.69 -30.28
C VAL A 979 -7.75 63.70 -30.12
N TYR A 980 -7.11 64.80 -30.51
CA TYR A 980 -5.67 64.98 -30.36
C TYR A 980 -5.32 66.44 -30.06
N ASN A 981 -4.13 66.66 -29.51
CA ASN A 981 -3.61 67.99 -29.17
C ASN A 981 -2.61 68.45 -30.23
N THR A 982 -2.74 69.67 -30.73
CA THR A 982 -1.74 70.29 -31.62
C THR A 982 -1.61 71.76 -31.26
N ASN A 983 -0.38 72.25 -31.07
CA ASN A 983 -0.07 73.66 -30.75
C ASN A 983 -0.89 74.22 -29.56
N ASN A 984 -0.99 73.47 -28.47
CA ASN A 984 -1.76 73.82 -27.26
C ASN A 984 -3.26 74.10 -27.53
N THR A 985 -3.82 73.51 -28.59
CA THR A 985 -5.26 73.52 -28.89
C THR A 985 -5.74 72.09 -29.07
N LEU A 986 -6.97 71.82 -28.61
CA LEU A 986 -7.57 70.50 -28.76
C LEU A 986 -8.32 70.42 -30.10
N VAL A 987 -8.04 69.37 -30.88
CA VAL A 987 -8.63 69.14 -32.20
C VAL A 987 -9.40 67.84 -32.18
N LEU A 988 -10.62 67.89 -32.72
CA LEU A 988 -11.48 66.74 -32.96
C LEU A 988 -11.60 66.51 -34.46
N THR A 989 -11.47 65.26 -34.89
CA THR A 989 -11.73 64.84 -36.27
C THR A 989 -12.64 63.63 -36.26
N SER A 990 -13.64 63.62 -37.14
CA SER A 990 -14.58 62.52 -37.32
C SER A 990 -14.76 62.24 -38.80
N GLN A 991 -15.20 61.03 -39.15
CA GLN A 991 -15.58 60.71 -40.53
C GLN A 991 -16.93 61.37 -40.93
N LYS A 992 -17.77 61.68 -39.94
CA LYS A 992 -19.05 62.37 -40.15
C LYS A 992 -18.98 63.80 -39.61
N GLU A 993 -19.88 64.66 -40.07
CA GLU A 993 -19.97 66.02 -39.55
C GLU A 993 -20.28 65.99 -38.06
N ILE A 994 -19.48 66.71 -37.27
CA ILE A 994 -19.70 66.89 -35.85
C ILE A 994 -20.78 67.94 -35.70
N THR A 995 -21.96 67.56 -35.21
CA THR A 995 -23.09 68.47 -35.03
C THR A 995 -23.03 69.20 -33.70
N PHE A 996 -22.52 68.55 -32.66
CA PHE A 996 -22.43 69.13 -31.33
C PHE A 996 -21.28 68.55 -30.50
N VAL A 997 -20.61 69.38 -29.70
CA VAL A 997 -19.58 68.97 -28.75
C VAL A 997 -19.83 69.60 -27.39
N GLU A 998 -19.74 68.81 -26.34
CA GLU A 998 -19.74 69.24 -24.95
C GLU A 998 -18.44 68.78 -24.27
N VAL A 999 -17.77 69.69 -23.58
CA VAL A 999 -16.56 69.39 -22.80
C VAL A 999 -16.86 69.61 -21.33
N TYR A 1000 -16.51 68.66 -20.50
CA TYR A 1000 -16.67 68.69 -19.05
C TYR A 1000 -15.32 68.51 -18.37
N ASP A 1001 -15.13 69.17 -17.23
CA ASP A 1001 -14.04 68.83 -16.33
C ASP A 1001 -14.38 67.58 -15.48
N ILE A 1002 -13.41 67.07 -14.74
CA ILE A 1002 -13.58 65.84 -13.95
C ILE A 1002 -14.65 65.96 -12.84
N THR A 1003 -15.03 67.18 -12.47
CA THR A 1003 -16.11 67.43 -11.50
C THR A 1003 -17.50 67.39 -12.13
N GLY A 1004 -17.59 67.19 -13.45
CA GLY A 1004 -18.83 67.19 -14.21
C GLY A 1004 -19.32 68.59 -14.58
N ARG A 1005 -18.54 69.65 -14.31
CA ARG A 1005 -18.89 71.00 -14.73
C ARG A 1005 -18.62 71.15 -16.22
N LYS A 1006 -19.62 71.65 -16.96
CA LYS A 1006 -19.51 71.92 -18.39
C LYS A 1006 -18.59 73.12 -18.63
N VAL A 1007 -17.53 72.89 -19.40
CA VAL A 1007 -16.49 73.87 -19.74
C VAL A 1007 -16.79 74.53 -21.08
N ILE A 1008 -17.24 73.75 -22.07
CA ILE A 1008 -17.62 74.25 -23.41
C ILE A 1008 -18.82 73.47 -23.94
N ALA A 1009 -19.69 74.15 -24.70
CA ALA A 1009 -20.65 73.55 -25.60
C ALA A 1009 -20.59 74.26 -26.95
N LYS A 1010 -20.47 73.52 -28.06
CA LYS A 1010 -20.29 74.10 -29.39
C LYS A 1010 -21.01 73.30 -30.45
N GLN A 1011 -21.83 73.99 -31.25
CA GLN A 1011 -22.37 73.43 -32.49
C GLN A 1011 -21.33 73.56 -33.61
N SER A 1012 -21.30 72.56 -34.48
CA SER A 1012 -20.49 72.58 -35.69
C SER A 1012 -21.24 71.87 -36.82
N SER A 1013 -20.75 72.01 -38.03
CA SER A 1013 -21.18 71.26 -39.21
C SER A 1013 -19.96 70.79 -40.00
N ASN A 1014 -18.81 70.69 -39.33
CA ASN A 1014 -17.55 70.27 -39.93
C ASN A 1014 -17.17 68.90 -39.37
N ASN A 1015 -16.48 68.11 -40.18
CA ASN A 1015 -15.87 66.85 -39.77
C ASN A 1015 -14.56 67.05 -38.97
N ARG A 1016 -14.05 68.29 -38.89
CA ARG A 1016 -12.93 68.70 -38.05
C ARG A 1016 -13.27 69.94 -37.25
N LEU A 1017 -13.12 69.88 -35.93
CA LEU A 1017 -13.41 70.98 -35.01
C LEU A 1017 -12.19 71.28 -34.14
N VAL A 1018 -11.80 72.55 -34.07
CA VAL A 1018 -10.74 73.04 -33.17
C VAL A 1018 -11.39 73.78 -32.01
N LEU A 1019 -11.07 73.38 -30.78
CA LEU A 1019 -11.55 74.00 -29.55
C LEU A 1019 -10.50 74.99 -29.01
N SER A 1020 -10.30 76.08 -29.73
CA SER A 1020 -9.32 77.13 -29.39
C SER A 1020 -9.65 77.89 -28.10
N GLU A 1021 -10.86 77.77 -27.59
CA GLU A 1021 -11.35 78.43 -26.37
C GLU A 1021 -10.91 77.69 -25.09
N LEU A 1022 -10.44 76.44 -25.20
CA LEU A 1022 -9.88 75.70 -24.06
C LEU A 1022 -8.47 76.19 -23.75
N LYS A 1023 -8.24 76.63 -22.51
CA LYS A 1023 -6.90 76.87 -21.99
C LYS A 1023 -6.29 75.57 -21.46
N LYS A 1024 -5.09 75.25 -21.92
CA LYS A 1024 -4.31 74.09 -21.49
C LYS A 1024 -3.92 74.22 -20.02
N ASN A 1025 -4.40 73.32 -19.17
CA ASN A 1025 -4.14 73.34 -17.72
C ASN A 1025 -3.76 71.95 -17.16
N ASN A 1026 -3.41 70.97 -18.03
CA ASN A 1026 -3.05 69.60 -17.64
C ASN A 1026 -4.11 68.91 -16.76
N GLN A 1027 -5.39 69.09 -17.11
CA GLN A 1027 -6.51 68.49 -16.39
C GLN A 1027 -7.19 67.41 -17.23
N VAL A 1028 -7.90 66.50 -16.56
CA VAL A 1028 -8.71 65.49 -17.26
C VAL A 1028 -10.00 66.13 -17.75
N LEU A 1029 -10.28 65.99 -19.04
CA LEU A 1029 -11.51 66.45 -19.68
C LEU A 1029 -12.30 65.25 -20.23
N LEU A 1030 -13.61 65.31 -20.10
CA LEU A 1030 -14.58 64.42 -20.74
C LEU A 1030 -15.22 65.16 -21.90
N ILE A 1031 -15.12 64.61 -23.10
CA ILE A 1031 -15.56 65.28 -24.33
C ILE A 1031 -16.61 64.41 -24.99
N LYS A 1032 -17.84 64.92 -25.00
CA LYS A 1032 -18.99 64.28 -25.60
C LYS A 1032 -19.23 64.90 -26.97
N VAL A 1033 -19.21 64.08 -28.01
CA VAL A 1033 -19.29 64.49 -29.42
C VAL A 1033 -20.50 63.81 -30.04
N THR A 1034 -21.40 64.59 -30.62
CA THR A 1034 -22.53 64.12 -31.41
C THR A 1034 -22.28 64.39 -32.88
N THR A 1035 -22.48 63.37 -33.72
CA THR A 1035 -22.30 63.43 -35.18
C THR A 1035 -23.63 63.55 -35.92
N SER A 1036 -23.59 63.83 -37.23
CA SER A 1036 -24.79 64.05 -38.06
C SER A 1036 -25.75 62.86 -38.18
N ASP A 1037 -25.30 61.65 -37.84
CA ASP A 1037 -26.13 60.46 -37.70
C ASP A 1037 -26.76 60.30 -36.30
N SER A 1038 -26.71 61.35 -35.48
CA SER A 1038 -27.22 61.40 -34.09
C SER A 1038 -26.51 60.45 -33.12
N LYS A 1039 -25.38 59.82 -33.50
CA LYS A 1039 -24.55 59.04 -32.58
C LYS A 1039 -23.78 59.97 -31.65
N THR A 1040 -23.71 59.62 -30.37
CA THR A 1040 -22.94 60.39 -29.38
C THR A 1040 -21.86 59.53 -28.74
N THR A 1041 -20.61 60.03 -28.79
CA THR A 1041 -19.43 59.35 -28.27
C THR A 1041 -18.78 60.21 -27.19
N THR A 1042 -18.42 59.60 -26.06
CA THR A 1042 -17.70 60.27 -24.97
C THR A 1042 -16.25 59.81 -24.96
N LEU A 1043 -15.32 60.75 -25.04
CA LEU A 1043 -13.88 60.54 -25.06
C LEU A 1043 -13.25 61.20 -23.83
N LYS A 1044 -12.18 60.59 -23.30
CA LYS A 1044 -11.42 61.14 -22.16
C LYS A 1044 -10.03 61.54 -22.66
N THR A 1045 -9.60 62.76 -22.34
CA THR A 1045 -8.26 63.24 -22.66
C THR A 1045 -7.68 64.03 -21.49
N ILE A 1046 -6.36 64.17 -21.46
CA ILE A 1046 -5.67 65.12 -20.59
C ILE A 1046 -5.30 66.33 -21.47
N PHE A 1047 -5.71 67.53 -21.06
CA PHE A 1047 -5.43 68.77 -21.77
C PHE A 1047 -5.12 69.91 -20.79
#